data_AF-A0AAV3QJ89-F1
#
_entry.id   AF-A0AAV3QJ89-F1
#
_cell.length_a   1.000
_cell.length_b   1.000
_cell.length_c   1.000
_cell.angle_alpha   90.00
_cell.angle_beta   90.00
_cell.angle_gamma   90.00
#
_symmetry.space_group_name_H-M   'P 1'
#
loop_
_entity.id
_entity.type
_entity.pdbx_description
1 polymer ?
#
loop_
_entity_poly.entity_id
_entity_poly.type
_entity_poly.pdbx_seq_one_letter_code
_entity_poly.pdbx_strand_id
1 'polypeptide(L)'
;MTLTENNSATFVSTGNPCLDFFFHVVPNTPKENITERLTLAWNHDPLITLKLICNLRGVRGTGKSDKEGYYTAALWLHKLHPKTLSSNVGTMADFGYFKDLPEILYRLMEGDDVRKRAKEERNAQKTRLHGRGFRGRHNFREPFGFGGRRNSRAPFGFGEKKKNKGKGLRNAVSTEERALAELKKVQIEVESARKIRDEKKIEMAKRAVERYNRDPDFKFLHDRVCDFFADCLRKDMELLNSGNGNKITLAAKWCPSLDSSFDKSTLLCESIARKVFPRAEYKEYEGIEDEHYAYRVRDRLRKEVLVPLRKVLELPEVYMGANDWGSLPYNRVASVAMKNYKAKFLKHDKERFEEYLEKVKEGKAKIAAGALLPHEIIGALGDEDGGQVAELQWKRMVEDLSEKGKLKNCLAVCDVSGSMCGIPMEVSVALGILVSELSEDPWKGILVTFSANPKLQMVVGDNLRAKANFVRNMKWGMNTDFQKVFDLILEVAVKGKLTEEQMIKKVIVFSDMEFDEASANPWETDYMMIVKKFTEKGYGNCVPQIVFWNLRDSIATPVPGNQDGVALVSGFSKNLLTLFLDENGVLNPEAVMHAAIAGEEYNKLAPKLLTNPFCSILTLSPLTLPSKAPPQTPIPFSEQSRTTPDFVNMASQSDSNNSAFSAPEMEFLAEDELIEIVPNMRMDTLNLICGDFGPFYPQIATQVPLWLAVALKKRGKCTIRPPEWMSVEKLTPVLEAERDSQTFQPLPFHYVEISRLLFDHAREDIQDMYMVRSLIEDIKDVRFHKTGTGLEIITKERTSALRLKHLSAMEANLVRPFVTKALETFSKLHSPELIQDPGRVPTRQPQAANRGQRRPLKDR
;
A
#
# COMPACT_ATOMS: atom_id res chain seq x y z
N MET A 1 -19.36 -11.20 21.07
CA MET A 1 -18.90 -10.19 22.05
C MET A 1 -17.71 -10.77 22.80
N THR A 2 -16.71 -9.95 23.10
CA THR A 2 -15.54 -10.27 23.94
C THR A 2 -15.39 -9.23 25.04
N LEU A 3 -14.39 -9.37 25.90
CA LEU A 3 -14.00 -8.38 26.90
C LEU A 3 -12.79 -7.56 26.40
N THR A 4 -12.75 -6.27 26.70
CA THR A 4 -11.55 -5.42 26.59
C THR A 4 -10.48 -5.83 27.60
N GLU A 5 -9.26 -5.28 27.52
CA GLU A 5 -8.25 -5.46 28.57
C GLU A 5 -8.75 -4.96 29.95
N ASN A 6 -9.71 -4.04 29.93
CA ASN A 6 -10.41 -3.52 31.11
C ASN A 6 -11.73 -4.26 31.44
N ASN A 7 -11.88 -5.51 30.97
CA ASN A 7 -13.02 -6.41 31.27
C ASN A 7 -14.41 -5.91 30.85
N SER A 8 -14.51 -5.04 29.84
CA SER A 8 -15.80 -4.53 29.36
C SER A 8 -16.27 -5.18 28.07
N ALA A 9 -17.59 -5.36 27.92
CA ALA A 9 -18.17 -5.99 26.74
C ALA A 9 -17.93 -5.14 25.49
N THR A 10 -17.32 -5.74 24.46
CA THR A 10 -17.03 -5.10 23.17
C THR A 10 -17.26 -6.07 22.01
N PHE A 11 -17.43 -5.54 20.80
CA PHE A 11 -17.48 -6.38 19.61
C PHE A 11 -16.07 -6.87 19.25
N VAL A 12 -15.98 -8.12 18.79
CA VAL A 12 -14.71 -8.73 18.34
C VAL A 12 -14.32 -8.20 16.96
N SER A 13 -15.31 -7.81 16.16
CA SER A 13 -15.19 -7.41 14.76
C SER A 13 -16.38 -6.53 14.41
N THR A 14 -16.19 -5.67 13.42
CA THR A 14 -17.27 -4.89 12.78
C THR A 14 -18.18 -5.74 11.90
N GLY A 15 -17.79 -6.97 11.59
CA GLY A 15 -18.44 -7.84 10.59
C GLY A 15 -17.86 -7.71 9.19
N ASN A 16 -17.01 -6.69 8.95
CA ASN A 16 -16.35 -6.44 7.68
C ASN A 16 -14.82 -6.46 7.88
N PRO A 17 -14.10 -7.49 7.38
CA PRO A 17 -12.65 -7.62 7.57
C PRO A 17 -11.83 -6.44 7.03
N CYS A 18 -12.29 -5.78 5.96
CA CYS A 18 -11.64 -4.59 5.42
C CYS A 18 -11.77 -3.40 6.39
N LEU A 19 -12.95 -3.23 7.00
CA LEU A 19 -13.18 -2.20 8.01
C LEU A 19 -12.38 -2.50 9.29
N ASP A 20 -12.29 -3.76 9.69
CA ASP A 20 -11.45 -4.17 10.82
C ASP A 20 -9.97 -3.84 10.57
N PHE A 21 -9.46 -4.07 9.35
CA PHE A 21 -8.12 -3.63 8.98
C PHE A 21 -8.00 -2.10 9.01
N PHE A 22 -8.99 -1.38 8.47
CA PHE A 22 -9.00 0.08 8.47
C PHE A 22 -9.08 0.68 9.88
N PHE A 23 -9.72 0.03 10.85
CA PHE A 23 -9.85 0.58 12.19
C PHE A 23 -8.72 0.13 13.13
N HIS A 24 -8.34 -1.15 13.10
CA HIS A 24 -7.42 -1.70 14.09
C HIS A 24 -5.94 -1.52 13.76
N VAL A 25 -5.58 -1.33 12.48
CA VAL A 25 -4.17 -1.12 12.11
C VAL A 25 -3.76 0.33 12.37
N VAL A 26 -2.93 0.51 13.38
CA VAL A 26 -2.33 1.78 13.81
C VAL A 26 -0.81 1.65 13.91
N PRO A 27 -0.07 2.78 14.01
CA PRO A 27 1.37 2.70 14.23
C PRO A 27 1.70 1.91 15.50
N ASN A 28 2.65 0.97 15.37
CA ASN A 28 3.07 -0.02 16.36
C ASN A 28 2.18 -1.27 16.53
N THR A 29 1.12 -1.45 15.73
CA THR A 29 0.45 -2.75 15.65
C THR A 29 1.47 -3.85 15.30
N PRO A 30 1.50 -5.00 16.02
CA PRO A 30 2.39 -6.12 15.73
C PRO A 30 2.25 -6.62 14.30
N LYS A 31 3.36 -7.05 13.71
CA LYS A 31 3.39 -7.46 12.30
C LYS A 31 2.46 -8.64 12.03
N GLU A 32 2.40 -9.56 12.99
CA GLU A 32 1.58 -10.77 12.97
C GLU A 32 0.10 -10.38 12.84
N ASN A 33 -0.37 -9.46 13.69
CA ASN A 33 -1.74 -8.92 13.66
C ASN A 33 -2.05 -8.23 12.32
N ILE A 34 -1.10 -7.47 11.77
CA ILE A 34 -1.27 -6.83 10.45
C ILE A 34 -1.44 -7.92 9.37
N THR A 35 -0.58 -8.94 9.35
CA THR A 35 -0.63 -10.00 8.33
C THR A 35 -1.88 -10.87 8.42
N GLU A 36 -2.37 -11.14 9.63
CA GLU A 36 -3.63 -11.86 9.85
C GLU A 36 -4.80 -11.05 9.30
N ARG A 37 -4.91 -9.78 9.69
CA ARG A 37 -5.98 -8.88 9.22
C ARG A 37 -5.90 -8.65 7.70
N LEU A 38 -4.71 -8.56 7.12
CA LEU A 38 -4.52 -8.49 5.66
C LEU A 38 -5.06 -9.73 4.96
N THR A 39 -4.81 -10.91 5.52
CA THR A 39 -5.27 -12.18 4.94
C THR A 39 -6.81 -12.25 4.95
N LEU A 40 -7.43 -11.87 6.06
CA LEU A 40 -8.89 -11.81 6.18
C LEU A 40 -9.50 -10.75 5.23
N ALA A 41 -8.94 -9.54 5.21
CA ALA A 41 -9.39 -8.46 4.34
C ALA A 41 -9.24 -8.83 2.86
N TRP A 42 -8.12 -9.44 2.47
CA TRP A 42 -7.85 -9.82 1.09
C TRP A 42 -8.81 -10.91 0.60
N ASN A 43 -9.11 -11.89 1.45
CA ASN A 43 -10.10 -12.92 1.12
C ASN A 43 -11.52 -12.36 1.00
N HIS A 44 -11.81 -11.24 1.67
CA HIS A 44 -13.09 -10.55 1.59
C HIS A 44 -13.19 -9.66 0.34
N ASP A 45 -12.26 -8.71 0.16
CA ASP A 45 -12.17 -7.87 -1.03
C ASP A 45 -10.68 -7.50 -1.32
N PRO A 46 -10.06 -8.10 -2.35
CA PRO A 46 -8.69 -7.81 -2.74
C PRO A 46 -8.43 -6.37 -3.20
N LEU A 47 -9.39 -5.74 -3.87
CA LEU A 47 -9.23 -4.38 -4.40
C LEU A 47 -9.29 -3.37 -3.26
N ILE A 48 -10.29 -3.48 -2.38
CA ILE A 48 -10.39 -2.64 -1.18
C ILE A 48 -9.15 -2.85 -0.31
N THR A 49 -8.71 -4.09 -0.11
CA THR A 49 -7.50 -4.37 0.67
C THR A 49 -6.27 -3.70 0.07
N LEU A 50 -6.08 -3.78 -1.25
CA LEU A 50 -4.97 -3.09 -1.93
C LEU A 50 -5.06 -1.55 -1.76
N LYS A 51 -6.27 -0.99 -1.83
CA LYS A 51 -6.49 0.44 -1.54
C LYS A 51 -6.16 0.77 -0.08
N LEU A 52 -6.53 -0.06 0.87
CA LEU A 52 -6.22 0.12 2.29
C LEU A 52 -4.72 0.02 2.58
N ILE A 53 -3.98 -0.86 1.89
CA ILE A 53 -2.51 -0.92 1.96
C ILE A 53 -1.90 0.41 1.50
N CYS A 54 -2.41 0.99 0.41
CA CYS A 54 -1.95 2.31 -0.06
C CYS A 54 -2.37 3.44 0.89
N ASN A 55 -3.56 3.34 1.50
CA ASN A 55 -4.05 4.27 2.52
C ASN A 55 -3.14 4.26 3.77
N LEU A 56 -2.58 3.11 4.19
CA LEU A 56 -1.59 3.09 5.28
C LEU A 56 -0.44 4.05 5.00
N ARG A 57 0.08 4.05 3.77
CA ARG A 57 1.27 4.84 3.42
C ARG A 57 1.00 6.30 3.12
N GLY A 58 -0.20 6.64 2.65
CA GLY A 58 -0.55 7.97 2.15
C GLY A 58 0.04 9.09 3.01
N VAL A 59 0.84 9.96 2.37
CA VAL A 59 1.51 11.11 3.02
C VAL A 59 1.19 12.45 2.35
N ARG A 60 0.59 12.44 1.15
CA ARG A 60 0.34 13.64 0.33
C ARG A 60 -1.09 14.14 0.49
N GLY A 61 -1.53 14.34 1.73
CA GLY A 61 -2.87 14.84 2.02
C GLY A 61 -3.95 13.76 2.06
N THR A 62 -3.60 12.48 1.91
CA THR A 62 -4.47 11.32 2.10
C THR A 62 -3.80 10.30 3.04
N GLY A 63 -4.55 9.31 3.51
CA GLY A 63 -4.03 8.15 4.25
C GLY A 63 -3.52 8.40 5.67
N LYS A 64 -2.99 7.33 6.28
CA LYS A 64 -2.59 7.25 7.70
C LYS A 64 -1.13 7.58 7.98
N SER A 65 -0.30 7.68 6.94
CA SER A 65 1.16 7.88 7.07
C SER A 65 1.87 6.84 7.97
N ASP A 66 1.32 5.64 8.11
CA ASP A 66 1.93 4.51 8.80
C ASP A 66 2.93 3.80 7.89
N LYS A 67 4.19 4.19 8.04
CA LYS A 67 5.30 3.67 7.25
C LYS A 67 5.64 2.21 7.55
N GLU A 68 5.66 1.81 8.82
CA GLU A 68 6.10 0.45 9.18
C GLU A 68 4.98 -0.57 8.94
N GLY A 69 3.71 -0.20 9.19
CA GLY A 69 2.56 -0.99 8.78
C GLY A 69 2.51 -1.18 7.26
N TYR A 70 2.77 -0.12 6.49
CA TYR A 70 2.85 -0.21 5.03
C TYR A 70 3.95 -1.17 4.55
N TYR A 71 5.17 -1.11 5.08
CA TYR A 71 6.22 -2.04 4.64
C TYR A 71 5.90 -3.48 5.02
N THR A 72 5.29 -3.70 6.19
CA THR A 72 4.81 -5.03 6.58
C THR A 72 3.79 -5.54 5.55
N ALA A 73 2.83 -4.70 5.15
CA ALA A 73 1.85 -5.03 4.12
C ALA A 73 2.47 -5.23 2.72
N ALA A 74 3.46 -4.43 2.33
CA ALA A 74 4.16 -4.57 1.06
C ALA A 74 4.98 -5.87 0.99
N LEU A 75 5.64 -6.26 2.08
CA LEU A 75 6.34 -7.54 2.18
C LEU A 75 5.37 -8.74 2.16
N TRP A 76 4.22 -8.60 2.83
CA TRP A 76 3.13 -9.58 2.76
C TRP A 76 2.59 -9.72 1.32
N LEU A 77 2.36 -8.61 0.62
CA LEU A 77 1.97 -8.62 -0.80
C LEU A 77 3.05 -9.28 -1.67
N HIS A 78 4.34 -9.02 -1.43
CA HIS A 78 5.40 -9.69 -2.18
C HIS A 78 5.36 -11.21 -1.99
N LYS A 79 5.10 -11.67 -0.76
CA LYS A 79 5.08 -13.08 -0.42
C LYS A 79 3.88 -13.83 -1.01
N LEU A 80 2.68 -13.23 -1.01
CA LEU A 80 1.44 -13.91 -1.41
C LEU A 80 0.89 -13.47 -2.78
N HIS A 81 1.12 -12.21 -3.15
CA HIS A 81 0.59 -11.59 -4.37
C HIS A 81 1.67 -10.77 -5.12
N PRO A 82 2.84 -11.37 -5.46
CA PRO A 82 4.01 -10.66 -5.99
C PRO A 82 3.73 -9.87 -7.28
N LYS A 83 2.88 -10.42 -8.15
CA LYS A 83 2.45 -9.76 -9.39
C LYS A 83 1.64 -8.49 -9.11
N THR A 84 0.82 -8.47 -8.06
CA THR A 84 0.06 -7.28 -7.66
C THR A 84 1.01 -6.18 -7.20
N LEU A 85 1.94 -6.48 -6.30
CA LEU A 85 2.92 -5.49 -5.83
C LEU A 85 3.71 -4.88 -7.00
N SER A 86 4.25 -5.75 -7.85
CA SER A 86 5.13 -5.36 -8.97
C SER A 86 4.40 -4.55 -10.06
N SER A 87 3.12 -4.85 -10.30
CA SER A 87 2.31 -4.13 -11.30
C SER A 87 1.88 -2.74 -10.83
N ASN A 88 1.81 -2.51 -9.51
CA ASN A 88 1.33 -1.27 -8.91
C ASN A 88 2.45 -0.34 -8.39
N VAL A 89 3.73 -0.65 -8.69
CA VAL A 89 4.91 0.12 -8.25
C VAL A 89 4.78 1.62 -8.48
N GLY A 90 4.32 2.04 -9.67
CA GLY A 90 4.14 3.46 -9.99
C GLY A 90 3.08 4.13 -9.12
N THR A 91 1.90 3.51 -9.03
CA THR A 91 0.79 4.00 -8.19
C THR A 91 1.19 4.06 -6.71
N MET A 92 1.93 3.07 -6.20
CA MET A 92 2.43 3.07 -4.82
C MET A 92 3.41 4.22 -4.54
N ALA A 93 4.24 4.60 -5.52
CA ALA A 93 5.13 5.75 -5.39
C ALA A 93 4.38 7.10 -5.39
N ASP A 94 3.18 7.16 -5.99
CA ASP A 94 2.32 8.34 -5.95
C ASP A 94 1.73 8.56 -4.54
N PHE A 95 1.25 7.50 -3.88
CA PHE A 95 0.75 7.54 -2.49
C PHE A 95 1.86 7.86 -1.47
N GLY A 96 3.02 7.22 -1.65
CA GLY A 96 4.17 7.33 -0.76
C GLY A 96 5.26 8.28 -1.29
N TYR A 97 6.50 7.84 -1.13
CA TYR A 97 7.69 8.43 -1.72
C TYR A 97 8.34 7.43 -2.68
N PHE A 98 9.06 7.93 -3.68
CA PHE A 98 9.93 7.10 -4.52
C PHE A 98 10.92 6.25 -3.70
N LYS A 99 11.31 6.72 -2.51
CA LYS A 99 12.16 5.98 -1.56
C LYS A 99 11.55 4.64 -1.10
N ASP A 100 10.23 4.52 -1.10
CA ASP A 100 9.58 3.31 -0.60
C ASP A 100 9.94 2.09 -1.47
N LEU A 101 10.13 2.28 -2.78
CA LEU A 101 10.48 1.22 -3.72
C LEU A 101 11.85 0.57 -3.42
N PRO A 102 12.97 1.31 -3.35
CA PRO A 102 14.25 0.72 -2.96
C PRO A 102 14.25 0.25 -1.49
N GLU A 103 13.42 0.82 -0.61
CA GLU A 103 13.29 0.35 0.77
C GLU A 103 12.61 -1.02 0.86
N ILE A 104 11.59 -1.29 0.05
CA ILE A 104 10.95 -2.62 -0.05
C ILE A 104 11.97 -3.67 -0.50
N LEU A 105 12.69 -3.40 -1.60
CA LEU A 105 13.75 -4.31 -2.09
C LEU A 105 14.86 -4.51 -1.06
N TYR A 106 15.26 -3.44 -0.36
CA TYR A 106 16.27 -3.52 0.70
C TYR A 106 15.84 -4.41 1.86
N ARG A 107 14.57 -4.32 2.29
CA ARG A 107 14.01 -5.18 3.35
C ARG A 107 13.85 -6.62 2.91
N LEU A 108 13.55 -6.88 1.64
CA LEU A 108 13.54 -8.24 1.08
C LEU A 108 14.94 -8.87 1.10
N MET A 109 16.00 -8.07 0.99
CA MET A 109 17.39 -8.54 1.00
C MET A 109 18.01 -8.68 2.39
N GLU A 110 17.80 -7.70 3.27
CA GLU A 110 18.48 -7.63 4.58
C GLU A 110 17.58 -7.99 5.78
N GLY A 111 16.28 -8.19 5.53
CA GLY A 111 15.27 -8.46 6.55
C GLY A 111 14.36 -7.26 6.82
N ASP A 112 13.16 -7.56 7.30
CA ASP A 112 12.08 -6.61 7.54
C ASP A 112 12.35 -5.61 8.68
N ASP A 113 13.17 -6.02 9.66
CA ASP A 113 13.56 -5.27 10.86
C ASP A 113 14.92 -4.56 10.74
N VAL A 114 15.56 -4.61 9.56
CA VAL A 114 16.93 -4.12 9.33
C VAL A 114 17.15 -2.68 9.82
N ARG A 115 16.15 -1.81 9.65
CA ARG A 115 16.21 -0.41 10.09
C ARG A 115 16.16 -0.26 11.60
N LYS A 116 15.41 -1.13 12.29
CA LYS A 116 15.31 -1.18 13.74
C LYS A 116 16.65 -1.64 14.33
N ARG A 117 17.18 -2.77 13.84
CA ARG A 117 18.50 -3.29 14.25
C ARG A 117 19.62 -2.26 14.05
N ALA A 118 19.69 -1.63 12.87
CA ALA A 118 20.68 -0.60 12.59
C ALA A 118 20.58 0.64 13.51
N LYS A 119 19.37 1.00 13.95
CA LYS A 119 19.15 2.11 14.89
C LYS A 119 19.61 1.73 16.29
N GLU A 120 19.27 0.54 16.75
CA GLU A 120 19.67 0.00 18.06
C GLU A 120 21.19 -0.15 18.16
N GLU A 121 21.85 -0.69 17.14
CA GLU A 121 23.31 -0.78 17.06
C GLU A 121 23.98 0.60 17.14
N ARG A 122 23.47 1.58 16.39
CA ARG A 122 23.98 2.96 16.43
C ARG A 122 23.82 3.59 17.80
N ASN A 123 22.68 3.37 18.45
CA ASN A 123 22.42 3.88 19.79
C ASN A 123 23.36 3.22 20.82
N ALA A 124 23.52 1.90 20.75
CA ALA A 124 24.47 1.18 21.58
C ALA A 124 25.91 1.68 21.38
N GLN A 125 26.30 1.99 20.14
CA GLN A 125 27.62 2.55 19.83
C GLN A 125 27.79 3.97 20.42
N LYS A 126 26.77 4.83 20.32
CA LYS A 126 26.78 6.15 20.97
C LYS A 126 26.95 6.02 22.48
N THR A 127 26.22 5.12 23.13
CA THR A 127 26.35 4.88 24.58
C THR A 127 27.75 4.39 24.96
N ARG A 128 28.36 3.50 24.16
CA ARG A 128 29.74 3.03 24.36
C ARG A 128 30.78 4.14 24.25
N LEU A 129 30.60 5.09 23.32
CA LEU A 129 31.48 6.23 23.14
C LEU A 129 31.34 7.26 24.28
N HIS A 130 30.12 7.52 24.76
CA HIS A 130 29.89 8.41 25.90
C HIS A 130 30.41 7.81 27.22
N GLY A 131 30.38 6.48 27.38
CA GLY A 131 30.97 5.78 28.53
C GLY A 131 32.51 5.83 28.61
N ARG A 132 33.21 6.15 27.52
CA ARG A 132 34.68 6.33 27.51
C ARG A 132 35.14 7.78 27.76
N GLY A 133 34.23 8.76 27.72
CA GLY A 133 34.57 10.19 27.74
C GLY A 133 34.75 10.85 29.11
N PHE A 134 34.44 10.18 30.23
CA PHE A 134 34.38 10.84 31.55
C PHE A 134 35.56 10.57 32.50
N ARG A 135 36.72 10.10 32.01
CA ARG A 135 37.91 9.84 32.86
C ARG A 135 39.17 10.65 32.52
N GLY A 136 39.11 11.67 31.67
CA GLY A 136 40.33 12.30 31.17
C GLY A 136 40.31 13.77 30.77
N ARG A 137 39.39 14.60 31.26
CA ARG A 137 39.45 16.05 30.96
C ARG A 137 38.82 16.94 32.02
N HIS A 138 39.34 16.87 33.25
CA HIS A 138 39.27 18.00 34.18
C HIS A 138 40.64 18.67 34.21
N ASN A 139 40.77 19.78 33.49
CA ASN A 139 41.63 20.92 33.83
C ASN A 139 41.41 21.99 32.76
N PHE A 140 40.37 22.80 32.96
CA PHE A 140 40.37 24.26 32.76
C PHE A 140 39.05 24.80 33.36
N ARG A 141 39.09 25.08 34.68
CA ARG A 141 38.24 26.06 35.39
C ARG A 141 38.75 27.46 34.98
N GLU A 142 38.03 28.60 34.95
CA GLU A 142 36.73 29.11 35.44
C GLU A 142 36.62 30.59 34.91
N PRO A 143 35.69 31.52 35.31
CA PRO A 143 34.76 31.53 36.46
C PRO A 143 33.32 32.06 36.20
N PHE A 144 32.55 32.06 37.31
CA PHE A 144 31.23 32.66 37.59
C PHE A 144 30.03 31.72 37.32
N GLY A 145 29.16 31.39 38.28
CA GLY A 145 28.93 31.83 39.67
C GLY A 145 27.44 31.62 40.00
N PHE A 146 27.12 31.37 41.28
CA PHE A 146 25.80 31.09 41.89
C PHE A 146 25.26 29.65 41.71
N GLY A 147 24.86 28.90 42.75
CA GLY A 147 24.68 29.18 44.18
C GLY A 147 23.48 28.38 44.71
N GLY A 148 23.70 27.51 45.72
CA GLY A 148 22.65 26.81 46.48
C GLY A 148 22.93 25.31 46.66
N ARG A 149 23.60 24.86 47.73
CA ARG A 149 23.02 24.43 49.04
C ARG A 149 21.83 23.48 48.84
N ARG A 150 21.77 22.24 49.35
CA ARG A 150 22.18 21.77 50.69
C ARG A 150 22.01 20.23 50.78
N ASN A 151 22.90 19.60 51.59
CA ASN A 151 22.70 18.47 52.52
C ASN A 151 22.20 17.11 51.98
N SER A 152 22.69 15.93 52.42
CA SER A 152 23.37 15.60 53.68
C SER A 152 23.95 14.17 53.69
N ARG A 153 25.12 14.04 54.36
CA ARG A 153 25.55 12.98 55.32
C ARG A 153 25.75 11.52 54.83
N ALA A 154 27.03 11.19 54.53
CA ALA A 154 27.98 10.21 55.16
C ALA A 154 27.46 8.89 55.82
N PRO A 155 28.30 7.86 56.16
CA PRO A 155 29.76 7.74 55.96
C PRO A 155 30.36 6.31 55.67
N PHE A 156 31.69 6.30 55.42
CA PHE A 156 32.72 5.27 55.75
C PHE A 156 32.72 3.84 55.17
N GLY A 157 33.89 3.48 54.62
CA GLY A 157 34.33 2.11 54.34
C GLY A 157 35.70 2.06 53.64
N PHE A 158 36.76 2.49 54.33
CA PHE A 158 38.14 2.34 53.85
C PHE A 158 38.59 0.88 54.03
N GLY A 159 38.96 0.23 52.92
CA GLY A 159 39.68 -1.05 52.91
C GLY A 159 40.99 -0.89 52.16
N GLU A 160 42.11 -0.90 52.89
CA GLU A 160 43.48 -0.92 52.36
C GLU A 160 43.76 -2.21 51.56
N LYS A 161 44.32 -2.08 50.35
CA LYS A 161 45.18 -3.13 49.77
C LYS A 161 46.39 -2.55 49.03
N LYS A 162 47.52 -2.63 49.75
CA LYS A 162 48.92 -2.90 49.36
C LYS A 162 49.40 -2.40 47.98
N LYS A 163 50.26 -1.38 48.02
CA LYS A 163 51.19 -1.00 46.95
C LYS A 163 52.28 -2.06 46.78
N ASN A 164 52.32 -2.74 45.64
CA ASN A 164 53.49 -3.50 45.21
C ASN A 164 54.43 -2.56 44.41
N LYS A 165 55.58 -2.23 44.99
CA LYS A 165 56.68 -1.53 44.30
C LYS A 165 57.55 -2.55 43.57
N GLY A 166 57.22 -2.83 42.31
CA GLY A 166 58.15 -3.45 41.36
C GLY A 166 58.81 -2.37 40.51
N LYS A 167 60.07 -2.03 40.82
CA LYS A 167 60.95 -1.27 39.91
C LYS A 167 61.27 -2.16 38.71
N GLY A 168 60.55 -1.97 37.61
CA GLY A 168 61.01 -2.39 36.28
C GLY A 168 61.48 -1.16 35.52
N LEU A 169 62.74 -1.15 35.10
CA LEU A 169 63.22 -0.21 34.08
C LEU A 169 62.32 -0.36 32.85
N ARG A 170 61.41 0.59 32.63
CA ARG A 170 60.73 0.75 31.35
C ARG A 170 61.57 1.75 30.57
N ASN A 171 62.21 1.28 29.51
CA ASN A 171 62.81 2.14 28.48
C ASN A 171 61.81 3.26 28.17
N ALA A 172 62.26 4.51 28.37
CA ALA A 172 61.46 5.68 28.09
C ALA A 172 61.36 5.85 26.57
N VAL A 173 60.48 5.07 25.95
CA VAL A 173 60.05 5.26 24.55
C VAL A 173 59.65 6.73 24.42
N SER A 174 60.29 7.44 23.49
CA SER A 174 60.09 8.87 23.30
C SER A 174 58.63 9.17 22.95
N THR A 175 58.15 10.37 23.27
CA THR A 175 56.78 10.80 22.94
C THR A 175 56.50 10.66 21.43
N GLU A 176 57.52 10.86 20.60
CA GLU A 176 57.48 10.71 19.15
C GLU A 176 57.33 9.25 18.70
N GLU A 177 58.07 8.32 19.31
CA GLU A 177 57.93 6.88 19.04
C GLU A 177 56.54 6.34 19.44
N ARG A 178 55.95 6.86 20.53
CA ARG A 178 54.57 6.52 20.92
C ARG A 178 53.54 7.07 19.94
N ALA A 179 53.71 8.31 19.49
CA ALA A 179 52.84 8.92 18.49
C ALA A 179 52.91 8.16 17.15
N LEU A 180 54.12 7.76 16.72
CA LEU A 180 54.31 6.99 15.49
C LEU A 180 53.74 5.56 15.59
N ALA A 181 53.89 4.91 16.74
CA ALA A 181 53.28 3.60 16.99
C ALA A 181 51.75 3.68 17.00
N GLU A 182 51.17 4.73 17.58
CA GLU A 182 49.72 4.95 17.56
C GLU A 182 49.21 5.28 16.16
N LEU A 183 49.92 6.09 15.38
CA LEU A 183 49.59 6.35 13.97
C LEU A 183 49.63 5.08 13.13
N LYS A 184 50.65 4.23 13.28
CA LYS A 184 50.73 2.93 12.60
C LYS A 184 49.58 2.01 13.02
N LYS A 185 49.22 1.99 14.30
CA LYS A 185 48.09 1.21 14.80
C LYS A 185 46.77 1.70 14.22
N VAL A 186 46.54 3.03 14.19
CA VAL A 186 45.36 3.64 13.55
C VAL A 186 45.32 3.29 12.07
N GLN A 187 46.46 3.30 11.37
CA GLN A 187 46.53 2.94 9.96
C GLN A 187 46.19 1.47 9.72
N ILE A 188 46.73 0.55 10.52
CA ILE A 188 46.39 -0.88 10.48
C ILE A 188 44.90 -1.10 10.78
N GLU A 189 44.34 -0.40 11.77
CA GLU A 189 42.91 -0.47 12.10
C GLU A 189 42.03 0.06 10.95
N VAL A 190 42.44 1.15 10.30
CA VAL A 190 41.74 1.73 9.14
C VAL A 190 41.79 0.79 7.92
N GLU A 191 42.94 0.17 7.66
CA GLU A 191 43.11 -0.81 6.57
C GLU A 191 42.31 -2.08 6.82
N SER A 192 42.36 -2.62 8.04
CA SER A 192 41.54 -3.76 8.46
C SER A 192 40.04 -3.44 8.34
N ALA A 193 39.60 -2.27 8.82
CA ALA A 193 38.22 -1.82 8.68
C ALA A 193 37.80 -1.56 7.22
N ARG A 194 38.73 -1.17 6.35
CA ARG A 194 38.49 -1.07 4.90
C ARG A 194 38.28 -2.46 4.30
N LYS A 195 39.16 -3.41 4.57
CA LYS A 195 39.06 -4.78 4.08
C LYS A 195 37.74 -5.45 4.48
N ILE A 196 37.35 -5.33 5.76
CA ILE A 196 36.07 -5.85 6.26
C ILE A 196 34.87 -5.21 5.52
N ARG A 197 34.93 -3.91 5.22
CA ARG A 197 33.87 -3.22 4.46
C ARG A 197 33.81 -3.70 3.00
N ASP A 198 34.96 -3.91 2.37
CA ASP A 198 35.05 -4.40 0.99
C ASP A 198 34.55 -5.84 0.88
N GLU A 199 34.93 -6.72 1.81
CA GLU A 199 34.41 -8.09 1.92
C GLU A 199 32.90 -8.11 2.11
N LYS A 200 32.38 -7.29 3.03
CA LYS A 200 30.93 -7.16 3.25
C LYS A 200 30.19 -6.64 2.00
N LYS A 201 30.79 -5.71 1.26
CA LYS A 201 30.22 -5.19 0.00
C LYS A 201 30.17 -6.28 -1.07
N ILE A 202 31.24 -7.06 -1.23
CA ILE A 202 31.28 -8.18 -2.17
C ILE A 202 30.23 -9.23 -1.80
N GLU A 203 30.09 -9.56 -0.52
CA GLU A 203 29.11 -10.51 -0.03
C GLU A 203 27.66 -10.02 -0.28
N MET A 204 27.38 -8.75 -0.05
CA MET A 204 26.09 -8.14 -0.39
C MET A 204 25.78 -8.23 -1.89
N ALA A 205 26.76 -7.92 -2.74
CA ALA A 205 26.59 -8.00 -4.19
C ALA A 205 26.34 -9.43 -4.68
N LYS A 206 27.07 -10.42 -4.14
CA LYS A 206 26.86 -11.84 -4.44
C LYS A 206 25.44 -12.28 -4.09
N ARG A 207 24.98 -11.96 -2.88
CA ARG A 207 23.60 -12.26 -2.44
C ARG A 207 22.56 -11.61 -3.35
N ALA A 208 22.78 -10.36 -3.77
CA ALA A 208 21.88 -9.65 -4.68
C ALA A 208 21.78 -10.35 -6.04
N VAL A 209 22.91 -10.74 -6.64
CA VAL A 209 22.95 -11.47 -7.92
C VAL A 209 22.30 -12.84 -7.79
N GLU A 210 22.60 -13.59 -6.73
CA GLU A 210 22.00 -14.90 -6.48
C GLU A 210 20.48 -14.79 -6.34
N ARG A 211 20.00 -13.83 -5.54
CA ARG A 211 18.57 -13.61 -5.34
C ARG A 211 17.87 -13.23 -6.63
N TYR A 212 18.45 -12.31 -7.41
CA TYR A 212 17.92 -11.89 -8.71
C TYR A 212 17.80 -13.05 -9.71
N ASN A 213 18.75 -13.98 -9.71
CA ASN A 213 18.73 -15.12 -10.62
C ASN A 213 17.81 -16.27 -10.16
N ARG A 214 17.67 -16.47 -8.84
CA ARG A 214 16.95 -17.60 -8.26
C ARG A 214 15.47 -17.34 -8.00
N ASP A 215 15.12 -16.10 -7.64
CA ASP A 215 13.76 -15.74 -7.25
C ASP A 215 13.08 -14.91 -8.37
N PRO A 216 12.15 -15.52 -9.14
CA PRO A 216 11.50 -14.83 -10.26
C PRO A 216 10.59 -13.69 -9.80
N ASP A 217 10.00 -13.78 -8.61
CA ASP A 217 9.12 -12.74 -8.06
C ASP A 217 9.94 -11.52 -7.62
N PHE A 218 11.08 -11.76 -6.97
CA PHE A 218 12.03 -10.69 -6.63
C PHE A 218 12.58 -10.04 -7.91
N LYS A 219 12.98 -10.84 -8.89
CA LYS A 219 13.45 -10.35 -10.19
C LYS A 219 12.40 -9.45 -10.84
N PHE A 220 11.15 -9.90 -10.91
CA PHE A 220 10.07 -9.14 -11.51
C PHE A 220 9.84 -7.80 -10.79
N LEU A 221 9.78 -7.81 -9.45
CA LEU A 221 9.66 -6.56 -8.68
C LEU A 221 10.85 -5.63 -8.92
N HIS A 222 12.06 -6.16 -8.90
CA HIS A 222 13.30 -5.41 -9.13
C HIS A 222 13.29 -4.75 -10.52
N ASP A 223 12.96 -5.51 -11.56
CA ASP A 223 12.88 -5.02 -12.94
C ASP A 223 11.81 -3.92 -13.07
N ARG A 224 10.62 -4.10 -12.46
CA ARG A 224 9.54 -3.10 -12.48
C ARG A 224 9.90 -1.82 -11.74
N VAL A 225 10.63 -1.92 -10.62
CA VAL A 225 11.17 -0.74 -9.93
C VAL A 225 12.19 -0.02 -10.81
N CYS A 226 13.08 -0.76 -11.48
CA CYS A 226 14.07 -0.17 -12.37
C CYS A 226 13.43 0.50 -13.60
N ASP A 227 12.42 -0.13 -14.21
CA ASP A 227 11.63 0.44 -15.32
C ASP A 227 11.02 1.78 -14.90
N PHE A 228 10.33 1.79 -13.75
CA PHE A 228 9.67 2.98 -13.25
C PHE A 228 10.64 4.15 -13.01
N PHE A 229 11.80 3.89 -12.39
CA PHE A 229 12.83 4.93 -12.24
C PHE A 229 13.37 5.39 -13.59
N ALA A 230 13.66 4.48 -14.52
CA ALA A 230 14.18 4.83 -15.83
C ALA A 230 13.20 5.72 -16.61
N ASP A 231 11.92 5.37 -16.62
CA ASP A 231 10.87 6.13 -17.30
C ASP A 231 10.67 7.53 -16.69
N CYS A 232 10.66 7.63 -15.35
CA CYS A 232 10.59 8.92 -14.67
C CYS A 232 11.82 9.79 -14.98
N LEU A 233 13.03 9.22 -14.94
CA LEU A 233 14.25 9.96 -15.19
C LEU A 233 14.35 10.46 -16.64
N ARG A 234 13.92 9.66 -17.62
CA ARG A 234 13.85 10.09 -19.03
C ARG A 234 12.89 11.26 -19.21
N LYS A 235 11.67 11.14 -18.67
CA LYS A 235 10.66 12.22 -18.70
C LYS A 235 11.16 13.48 -18.00
N ASP A 236 11.82 13.33 -16.85
CA ASP A 236 12.40 14.45 -16.12
C ASP A 236 13.50 15.16 -16.92
N MET A 237 14.31 14.41 -17.67
CA MET A 237 15.32 14.98 -18.57
C MET A 237 14.69 15.69 -19.77
N GLU A 238 13.62 15.17 -20.34
CA GLU A 238 12.84 15.85 -21.39
C GLU A 238 12.23 17.17 -20.88
N LEU A 239 11.69 17.16 -19.66
CA LEU A 239 11.17 18.36 -19.00
C LEU A 239 12.28 19.38 -18.71
N LEU A 240 13.45 18.90 -18.29
CA LEU A 240 14.61 19.76 -18.08
C LEU A 240 15.07 20.42 -19.39
N ASN A 241 15.19 19.64 -20.47
CA ASN A 241 15.64 20.12 -21.78
C ASN A 241 14.63 21.08 -22.42
N SER A 242 13.34 20.94 -22.12
CA SER A 242 12.28 21.84 -22.58
C SER A 242 12.09 23.09 -21.69
N GLY A 243 12.95 23.30 -20.69
CA GLY A 243 12.87 24.45 -19.78
C GLY A 243 11.77 24.36 -18.70
N ASN A 244 11.09 23.21 -18.59
CA ASN A 244 10.00 22.97 -17.64
C ASN A 244 10.50 22.42 -16.29
N GLY A 245 11.53 23.04 -15.72
CA GLY A 245 12.21 22.56 -14.50
C GLY A 245 11.29 22.40 -13.27
N ASN A 246 10.18 23.14 -13.21
CA ASN A 246 9.24 23.10 -12.09
C ASN A 246 8.36 21.84 -12.06
N LYS A 247 8.31 21.06 -13.16
CA LYS A 247 7.52 19.82 -13.26
C LYS A 247 8.35 18.55 -13.02
N ILE A 248 9.64 18.70 -12.76
CA ILE A 248 10.57 17.58 -12.53
C ILE A 248 10.17 16.83 -11.26
N THR A 249 10.12 15.51 -11.34
CA THR A 249 9.78 14.65 -10.20
C THR A 249 10.95 14.48 -9.22
N LEU A 250 10.67 13.91 -8.04
CA LEU A 250 11.70 13.54 -7.07
C LEU A 250 12.40 12.20 -7.40
N ALA A 251 12.21 11.63 -8.60
CA ALA A 251 12.86 10.37 -8.99
C ALA A 251 14.38 10.47 -8.88
N ALA A 252 14.99 11.55 -9.36
CA ALA A 252 16.44 11.77 -9.25
C ALA A 252 16.94 11.88 -7.81
N LYS A 253 16.12 12.39 -6.87
CA LYS A 253 16.46 12.46 -5.44
C LYS A 253 16.60 11.05 -4.84
N TRP A 254 15.69 10.15 -5.22
CA TRP A 254 15.57 8.83 -4.61
C TRP A 254 16.17 7.68 -5.42
N CYS A 255 16.57 7.92 -6.66
CA CYS A 255 17.36 6.99 -7.45
C CYS A 255 18.65 6.64 -6.70
N PRO A 256 18.90 5.34 -6.41
CA PRO A 256 20.12 4.90 -5.75
C PRO A 256 21.35 5.38 -6.52
N SER A 257 22.27 6.05 -5.81
CA SER A 257 23.59 6.37 -6.36
C SER A 257 24.51 5.18 -6.17
N LEU A 258 25.54 5.08 -7.02
CA LEU A 258 26.57 4.06 -6.90
C LEU A 258 27.10 4.02 -5.46
N ASP A 259 27.22 2.82 -4.89
CA ASP A 259 27.71 2.59 -3.53
C ASP A 259 26.86 3.15 -2.38
N SER A 260 25.65 3.64 -2.68
CA SER A 260 24.65 3.93 -1.66
C SER A 260 24.25 2.66 -0.90
N SER A 261 23.66 2.81 0.29
CA SER A 261 23.21 1.65 1.08
C SER A 261 22.20 0.78 0.33
N PHE A 262 21.36 1.39 -0.50
CA PHE A 262 20.40 0.64 -1.33
C PHE A 262 21.13 -0.10 -2.44
N ASP A 263 22.00 0.59 -3.17
CA ASP A 263 22.74 0.01 -4.29
C ASP A 263 23.61 -1.17 -3.85
N LYS A 264 24.29 -1.06 -2.71
CA LYS A 264 25.12 -2.16 -2.16
C LYS A 264 24.35 -3.46 -1.95
N SER A 265 23.08 -3.39 -1.55
CA SER A 265 22.26 -4.57 -1.28
C SER A 265 21.38 -5.00 -2.45
N THR A 266 21.19 -4.16 -3.48
CA THR A 266 20.18 -4.41 -4.54
C THR A 266 20.69 -4.23 -5.97
N LEU A 267 21.86 -3.60 -6.16
CA LEU A 267 22.46 -3.29 -7.47
C LEU A 267 21.53 -2.50 -8.41
N LEU A 268 20.62 -1.71 -7.83
CA LEU A 268 19.65 -0.90 -8.58
C LEU A 268 20.30 0.15 -9.48
N CYS A 269 21.42 0.76 -9.08
CA CYS A 269 22.04 1.83 -9.86
C CYS A 269 22.44 1.35 -11.26
N GLU A 270 23.05 0.16 -11.32
CA GLU A 270 23.44 -0.43 -12.60
C GLU A 270 22.23 -0.77 -13.47
N SER A 271 21.22 -1.40 -12.87
CA SER A 271 20.04 -1.87 -13.59
C SER A 271 19.21 -0.70 -14.13
N ILE A 272 19.05 0.37 -13.35
CA ILE A 272 18.43 1.61 -13.80
C ILE A 272 19.27 2.25 -14.91
N ALA A 273 20.61 2.32 -14.76
CA ALA A 273 21.48 2.91 -15.77
C ALA A 273 21.38 2.19 -17.13
N ARG A 274 21.38 0.85 -17.13
CA ARG A 274 21.20 0.02 -18.32
C ARG A 274 19.84 0.23 -18.98
N LYS A 275 18.80 0.49 -18.19
CA LYS A 275 17.45 0.81 -18.71
C LYS A 275 17.33 2.23 -19.22
N VAL A 276 18.02 3.21 -18.63
CA VAL A 276 18.03 4.60 -19.12
C VAL A 276 18.83 4.70 -20.44
N PHE A 277 19.92 3.94 -20.55
CA PHE A 277 20.79 3.91 -21.72
C PHE A 277 20.91 2.50 -22.34
N PRO A 278 19.86 1.95 -22.96
CA PRO A 278 19.87 0.59 -23.48
C PRO A 278 20.88 0.39 -24.60
N ARG A 279 21.64 -0.70 -24.55
CA ARG A 279 22.64 -1.04 -25.57
C ARG A 279 22.11 -1.03 -27.01
N ALA A 280 20.85 -1.42 -27.20
CA ALA A 280 20.20 -1.45 -28.51
C ALA A 280 19.94 -0.06 -29.12
N GLU A 281 19.82 0.99 -28.29
CA GLU A 281 19.49 2.35 -28.74
C GLU A 281 20.75 3.19 -29.03
N TYR A 282 21.91 2.80 -28.48
CA TYR A 282 23.14 3.59 -28.52
C TYR A 282 24.26 2.82 -29.23
N LYS A 283 24.56 3.23 -30.47
CA LYS A 283 25.63 2.63 -31.31
C LYS A 283 27.01 2.63 -30.64
N GLU A 284 27.29 3.60 -29.77
CA GLU A 284 28.53 3.69 -28.98
C GLU A 284 28.77 2.53 -28.01
N TYR A 285 27.76 1.68 -27.76
CA TYR A 285 27.86 0.48 -26.92
C TYR A 285 27.89 -0.83 -27.72
N GLU A 286 27.83 -0.77 -29.05
CA GLU A 286 28.00 -1.94 -29.91
C GLU A 286 29.42 -2.50 -29.76
N GLY A 287 29.55 -3.82 -29.62
CA GLY A 287 30.87 -4.48 -29.47
C GLY A 287 31.63 -4.25 -28.16
N ILE A 288 31.15 -3.40 -27.24
CA ILE A 288 31.79 -3.18 -25.93
C ILE A 288 31.58 -4.38 -24.98
N GLU A 289 32.60 -4.75 -24.20
CA GLU A 289 32.48 -5.76 -23.13
C GLU A 289 31.45 -5.35 -22.06
N ASP A 290 30.73 -6.31 -21.48
CA ASP A 290 29.59 -6.01 -20.61
C ASP A 290 29.98 -5.22 -19.35
N GLU A 291 31.14 -5.53 -18.78
CA GLU A 291 31.70 -4.84 -17.60
C GLU A 291 31.99 -3.37 -17.90
N HIS A 292 32.54 -3.09 -19.09
CA HIS A 292 32.86 -1.73 -19.53
C HIS A 292 31.59 -0.95 -19.89
N TYR A 293 30.60 -1.61 -20.50
CA TYR A 293 29.28 -1.05 -20.73
C TYR A 293 28.62 -0.67 -19.40
N ALA A 294 28.61 -1.57 -18.40
CA ALA A 294 28.08 -1.33 -17.06
C ALA A 294 28.73 -0.13 -16.37
N TYR A 295 30.06 -0.01 -16.48
CA TYR A 295 30.80 1.15 -15.96
C TYR A 295 30.37 2.44 -16.64
N ARG A 296 30.34 2.48 -17.98
CA ARG A 296 29.99 3.67 -18.77
C ARG A 296 28.58 4.17 -18.46
N VAL A 297 27.58 3.29 -18.48
CA VAL A 297 26.19 3.72 -18.24
C VAL A 297 25.97 4.21 -16.81
N ARG A 298 26.66 3.64 -15.82
CA ARG A 298 26.58 4.13 -14.42
C ARG A 298 27.18 5.51 -14.25
N ASP A 299 28.34 5.77 -14.86
CA ASP A 299 28.95 7.10 -14.81
C ASP A 299 28.11 8.13 -15.58
N ARG A 300 27.54 7.72 -16.72
CA ARG A 300 26.62 8.53 -17.53
C ARG A 300 25.35 8.89 -16.77
N LEU A 301 24.68 7.92 -16.15
CA LEU A 301 23.51 8.13 -15.29
C LEU A 301 23.81 9.17 -14.21
N ARG A 302 24.98 9.09 -13.57
CA ARG A 302 25.37 10.07 -12.56
C ARG A 302 25.57 11.46 -13.16
N LYS A 303 26.43 11.59 -14.18
CA LYS A 303 26.88 12.89 -14.72
C LYS A 303 25.82 13.59 -15.55
N GLU A 304 25.16 12.86 -16.44
CA GLU A 304 24.26 13.42 -17.46
C GLU A 304 22.79 13.47 -17.00
N VAL A 305 22.41 12.69 -15.99
CA VAL A 305 21.00 12.62 -15.53
C VAL A 305 20.87 13.08 -14.08
N LEU A 306 21.48 12.38 -13.12
CA LEU A 306 21.24 12.65 -11.70
C LEU A 306 21.79 14.00 -11.24
N VAL A 307 22.99 14.38 -11.66
CA VAL A 307 23.59 15.68 -11.30
C VAL A 307 22.76 16.87 -11.80
N PRO A 308 22.41 16.98 -13.10
CA PRO A 308 21.62 18.12 -13.58
C PRO A 308 20.21 18.16 -12.98
N LEU A 309 19.53 17.02 -12.86
CA LEU A 309 18.20 16.97 -12.24
C LEU A 309 18.25 17.39 -10.77
N ARG A 310 19.22 16.90 -9.98
CA ARG A 310 19.37 17.28 -8.57
C ARG A 310 19.72 18.76 -8.39
N LYS A 311 20.41 19.37 -9.35
CA LYS A 311 20.72 20.81 -9.34
C LYS A 311 19.44 21.63 -9.47
N VAL A 312 18.55 21.28 -10.39
CA VAL A 312 17.27 21.99 -10.59
C VAL A 312 16.27 21.76 -9.45
N LEU A 313 16.36 20.61 -8.78
CA LEU A 313 15.56 20.32 -7.59
C LEU A 313 15.96 21.16 -6.35
N GLU A 314 17.12 21.84 -6.37
CA GLU A 314 17.61 22.72 -5.29
C GLU A 314 17.55 22.06 -3.90
N LEU A 315 17.97 20.80 -3.83
CA LEU A 315 17.89 20.00 -2.60
C LEU A 315 18.88 20.52 -1.53
N PRO A 316 18.48 20.64 -0.24
CA PRO A 316 19.37 21.13 0.82
C PRO A 316 20.67 20.33 0.93
N GLU A 317 20.60 19.03 0.69
CA GLU A 317 21.74 18.11 0.77
C GLU A 317 22.85 18.45 -0.24
N VAL A 318 22.52 19.07 -1.38
CA VAL A 318 23.50 19.48 -2.42
C VAL A 318 24.35 20.64 -1.89
N TYR A 319 23.71 21.68 -1.34
CA TYR A 319 24.38 22.85 -0.76
C TYR A 319 25.18 22.48 0.49
N MET A 320 24.56 21.71 1.41
CA MET A 320 25.20 21.27 2.65
C MET A 320 26.42 20.40 2.39
N GLY A 321 26.36 19.53 1.37
CA GLY A 321 27.48 18.69 0.96
C GLY A 321 28.64 19.49 0.35
N ALA A 322 28.34 20.58 -0.35
CA ALA A 322 29.33 21.52 -0.89
C ALA A 322 29.82 22.56 0.13
N ASN A 323 29.28 22.55 1.37
CA ASN A 323 29.50 23.59 2.38
C ASN A 323 29.10 25.01 1.90
N ASP A 324 28.20 25.09 0.93
CA ASP A 324 27.67 26.32 0.34
C ASP A 324 26.35 26.72 1.02
N TRP A 325 26.43 27.12 2.28
CA TRP A 325 25.25 27.49 3.06
C TRP A 325 24.62 28.79 2.56
N GLY A 326 25.43 29.74 2.08
CA GLY A 326 25.01 31.05 1.58
C GLY A 326 24.04 30.99 0.39
N SER A 327 24.07 29.92 -0.40
CA SER A 327 23.17 29.75 -1.55
C SER A 327 21.94 28.89 -1.25
N LEU A 328 21.79 28.36 -0.03
CA LEU A 328 20.70 27.44 0.33
C LEU A 328 19.33 28.18 0.32
N PRO A 329 18.34 27.72 -0.47
CA PRO A 329 17.03 28.37 -0.57
C PRO A 329 16.05 27.84 0.51
N TYR A 330 16.00 28.48 1.68
CA TYR A 330 15.15 28.04 2.80
C TYR A 330 13.67 27.87 2.45
N ASN A 331 13.12 28.73 1.59
CA ASN A 331 11.71 28.67 1.12
C ASN A 331 11.37 27.35 0.39
N ARG A 332 12.36 26.64 -0.15
CA ARG A 332 12.16 25.38 -0.87
C ARG A 332 12.42 24.14 -0.01
N VAL A 333 12.87 24.33 1.23
CA VAL A 333 13.17 23.23 2.15
C VAL A 333 11.86 22.53 2.55
N ALA A 334 11.75 21.26 2.20
CA ALA A 334 10.61 20.43 2.58
C ALA A 334 10.50 20.28 4.11
N SER A 335 9.27 20.07 4.61
CA SER A 335 8.97 20.07 6.07
C SER A 335 9.81 19.05 6.87
N VAL A 336 9.98 17.84 6.34
CA VAL A 336 10.80 16.78 6.95
C VAL A 336 12.29 17.12 6.92
N ALA A 337 12.76 17.76 5.84
CA ALA A 337 14.14 18.22 5.75
C ALA A 337 14.40 19.34 6.76
N MET A 338 13.45 20.26 6.94
CA MET A 338 13.51 21.32 7.95
C MET A 338 13.65 20.72 9.36
N LYS A 339 12.80 19.76 9.73
CA LYS A 339 12.88 19.04 11.00
C LYS A 339 14.25 18.37 11.21
N ASN A 340 14.79 17.72 10.18
CA ASN A 340 16.03 16.96 10.28
C ASN A 340 17.31 17.83 10.28
N TYR A 341 17.27 18.99 9.63
CA TYR A 341 18.47 19.80 9.37
C TYR A 341 18.50 21.13 10.12
N LYS A 342 17.44 21.53 10.82
CA LYS A 342 17.41 22.79 11.58
C LYS A 342 18.60 23.01 12.52
N ALA A 343 19.05 21.98 13.25
CA ALA A 343 20.23 22.08 14.11
C ALA A 343 21.50 22.40 13.32
N LYS A 344 21.60 21.90 12.08
CA LYS A 344 22.71 22.22 11.17
C LYS A 344 22.59 23.64 10.60
N PHE A 345 21.38 24.07 10.28
CA PHE A 345 21.12 25.45 9.82
C PHE A 345 21.53 26.45 10.90
N LEU A 346 21.09 26.24 12.16
CA LEU A 346 21.51 27.07 13.29
C LEU A 346 23.02 27.05 13.54
N LYS A 347 23.68 25.91 13.31
CA LYS A 347 25.12 25.79 13.53
C LYS A 347 25.95 26.50 12.45
N HIS A 348 25.52 26.46 11.20
CA HIS A 348 26.34 26.85 10.05
C HIS A 348 25.88 28.14 9.34
N ASP A 349 24.61 28.53 9.50
CA ASP A 349 24.02 29.69 8.83
C ASP A 349 22.90 30.32 9.69
N LYS A 350 23.24 30.64 10.94
CA LYS A 350 22.31 31.09 11.96
C LYS A 350 21.54 32.36 11.54
N GLU A 351 22.26 33.38 11.09
CA GLU A 351 21.72 34.72 10.83
C GLU A 351 20.67 34.70 9.71
N ARG A 352 21.00 34.12 8.55
CA ARG A 352 20.04 34.00 7.43
C ARG A 352 18.87 33.09 7.76
N PHE A 353 19.10 32.05 8.56
CA PHE A 353 18.03 31.16 8.99
C PHE A 353 17.05 31.88 9.93
N GLU A 354 17.55 32.61 10.93
CA GLU A 354 16.72 33.43 11.82
C GLU A 354 15.96 34.52 11.04
N GLU A 355 16.62 35.21 10.11
CA GLU A 355 15.97 36.18 9.21
C GLU A 355 14.84 35.54 8.38
N TYR A 356 15.07 34.33 7.85
CA TYR A 356 14.05 33.57 7.15
C TYR A 356 12.86 33.24 8.06
N LEU A 357 13.09 32.81 9.31
CA LEU A 357 12.01 32.52 10.25
C LEU A 357 11.21 33.78 10.60
N GLU A 358 11.83 34.94 10.74
CA GLU A 358 11.13 36.22 10.93
C GLU A 358 10.30 36.59 9.69
N LYS A 359 10.85 36.45 8.48
CA LYS A 359 10.09 36.63 7.23
C LYS A 359 8.87 35.71 7.16
N VAL A 360 8.97 34.47 7.66
CA VAL A 360 7.83 33.55 7.74
C VAL A 360 6.80 34.03 8.76
N LYS A 361 7.22 34.50 9.95
CA LYS A 361 6.31 35.09 10.96
C LYS A 361 5.54 36.28 10.42
N GLU A 362 6.22 37.15 9.65
CA GLU A 362 5.64 38.32 8.99
C GLU A 362 4.76 37.98 7.77
N GLY A 363 4.72 36.71 7.34
CA GLY A 363 3.97 36.28 6.16
C GLY A 363 4.64 36.61 4.81
N LYS A 364 5.89 37.08 4.81
CA LYS A 364 6.69 37.38 3.61
C LYS A 364 7.35 36.15 2.99
N ALA A 365 7.40 35.04 3.72
CA ALA A 365 7.95 33.75 3.30
C ALA A 365 7.02 32.61 3.75
N LYS A 366 7.17 31.43 3.13
CA LYS A 366 6.39 30.23 3.49
C LYS A 366 7.31 29.12 3.98
N ILE A 367 6.86 28.42 5.03
CA ILE A 367 7.50 27.21 5.54
C ILE A 367 6.63 26.00 5.20
N ALA A 368 7.24 24.89 4.77
CA ALA A 368 6.50 23.67 4.50
C ALA A 368 6.11 22.96 5.81
N ALA A 369 4.86 22.51 5.91
CA ALA A 369 4.33 21.69 7.02
C ALA A 369 3.64 20.39 6.58
N GLY A 370 3.21 20.29 5.31
CA GLY A 370 2.27 19.26 4.84
C GLY A 370 2.61 17.80 5.18
N ALA A 371 3.88 17.40 5.09
CA ALA A 371 4.28 16.00 5.34
C ALA A 371 4.53 15.65 6.83
N LEU A 372 4.45 16.61 7.75
CA LEU A 372 4.62 16.36 9.19
C LEU A 372 3.28 15.97 9.83
N LEU A 373 3.34 15.09 10.83
CA LEU A 373 2.19 14.77 11.68
C LEU A 373 2.07 15.77 12.84
N PRO A 374 0.86 16.03 13.37
CA PRO A 374 0.65 17.01 14.45
C PRO A 374 1.53 16.75 15.68
N HIS A 375 1.59 15.50 16.16
CA HIS A 375 2.40 15.10 17.31
C HIS A 375 3.90 15.24 17.06
N GLU A 376 4.36 15.12 15.81
CA GLU A 376 5.77 15.32 15.45
C GLU A 376 6.21 16.77 15.57
N ILE A 377 5.29 17.72 15.32
CA ILE A 377 5.54 19.15 15.50
C ILE A 377 5.58 19.48 16.98
N ILE A 378 4.61 19.00 17.75
CA ILE A 378 4.58 19.20 19.21
C ILE A 378 5.82 18.58 19.86
N GLY A 379 6.25 17.39 19.43
CA GLY A 379 7.47 16.75 19.93
C GLY A 379 8.75 17.54 19.63
N ALA A 380 8.74 18.40 18.60
CA ALA A 380 9.88 19.25 18.23
C ALA A 380 9.93 20.60 18.98
N LEU A 381 8.97 20.87 19.87
CA LEU A 381 8.97 22.10 20.69
C LEU A 381 10.15 22.15 21.68
N GLY A 382 10.72 21.01 22.07
CA GLY A 382 11.87 20.92 22.97
C GLY A 382 13.23 21.13 22.32
N ASP A 383 13.28 21.37 21.02
CA ASP A 383 14.54 21.39 20.25
C ASP A 383 15.35 22.68 20.45
N GLU A 384 16.61 22.66 19.99
CA GLU A 384 17.61 23.74 20.17
C GLU A 384 17.18 25.12 19.63
N ASP A 385 16.20 25.18 18.72
CA ASP A 385 15.61 26.41 18.19
C ASP A 385 14.56 27.05 19.11
N GLY A 386 14.41 26.55 20.34
CA GLY A 386 13.38 27.00 21.28
C GLY A 386 11.95 26.66 20.86
N GLY A 387 11.78 25.83 19.82
CA GLY A 387 10.49 25.47 19.25
C GLY A 387 9.94 26.44 18.20
N GLN A 388 10.71 27.46 17.77
CA GLN A 388 10.25 28.44 16.78
C GLN A 388 9.83 27.82 15.45
N VAL A 389 10.59 26.85 14.95
CA VAL A 389 10.26 26.13 13.71
C VAL A 389 8.96 25.34 13.89
N ALA A 390 8.77 24.72 15.04
CA ALA A 390 7.57 23.94 15.34
C ALA A 390 6.31 24.83 15.39
N GLU A 391 6.37 26.00 16.04
CA GLU A 391 5.27 26.98 16.06
C GLU A 391 4.88 27.43 14.65
N LEU A 392 5.87 27.76 13.81
CA LEU A 392 5.63 28.19 12.43
C LEU A 392 5.06 27.07 11.55
N GLN A 393 5.55 25.84 11.71
CA GLN A 393 5.02 24.67 10.99
C GLN A 393 3.60 24.32 11.46
N TRP A 394 3.30 24.49 12.75
CA TRP A 394 1.95 24.32 13.28
C TRP A 394 0.98 25.32 12.68
N LYS A 395 1.34 26.61 12.72
CA LYS A 395 0.52 27.68 12.13
C LYS A 395 0.22 27.39 10.67
N ARG A 396 1.24 27.02 9.87
CA ARG A 396 1.01 26.67 8.47
C ARG A 396 0.11 25.44 8.30
N MET A 397 0.24 24.43 9.15
CA MET A 397 -0.62 23.23 9.11
C MET A 397 -2.10 23.57 9.37
N VAL A 398 -2.36 24.45 10.33
CA VAL A 398 -3.72 24.93 10.64
C VAL A 398 -4.27 25.74 9.47
N GLU A 399 -3.47 26.63 8.88
CA GLU A 399 -3.83 27.38 7.67
C GLU A 399 -4.15 26.45 6.49
N ASP A 400 -3.26 25.49 6.18
CA ASP A 400 -3.43 24.51 5.10
C ASP A 400 -4.75 23.71 5.23
N LEU A 401 -5.13 23.35 6.45
CA LEU A 401 -6.39 22.65 6.71
C LEU A 401 -7.59 23.59 6.64
N SER A 402 -7.47 24.79 7.20
CA SER A 402 -8.53 25.81 7.15
C SER A 402 -8.84 26.26 5.71
N GLU A 403 -7.84 26.29 4.82
CA GLU A 403 -7.99 26.55 3.39
C GLU A 403 -8.84 25.47 2.69
N LYS A 404 -8.79 24.21 3.14
CA LYS A 404 -9.60 23.10 2.59
C LYS A 404 -11.05 23.12 3.07
N GLY A 405 -11.29 23.72 4.23
CA GLY A 405 -12.59 23.77 4.88
C GLY A 405 -12.40 24.05 6.37
N LYS A 406 -13.48 24.47 7.03
CA LYS A 406 -13.47 24.60 8.49
C LYS A 406 -14.17 23.40 9.11
N LEU A 407 -13.71 22.98 10.29
CA LEU A 407 -14.43 22.00 11.10
C LEU A 407 -15.56 22.73 11.85
N LYS A 408 -16.52 23.28 11.10
CA LYS A 408 -17.53 24.23 11.61
C LYS A 408 -18.21 23.74 12.89
N ASN A 409 -18.36 22.42 13.02
CA ASN A 409 -19.19 21.79 14.04
C ASN A 409 -18.57 20.52 14.65
N CYS A 410 -17.24 20.49 14.88
CA CYS A 410 -16.58 19.35 15.54
C CYS A 410 -16.12 19.69 16.96
N LEU A 411 -16.27 18.73 17.88
CA LEU A 411 -15.77 18.83 19.26
C LEU A 411 -14.86 17.63 19.57
N ALA A 412 -13.68 17.90 20.11
CA ALA A 412 -12.73 16.86 20.47
C ALA A 412 -12.91 16.40 21.93
N VAL A 413 -12.94 15.09 22.14
CA VAL A 413 -12.76 14.43 23.43
C VAL A 413 -11.34 13.86 23.45
N CYS A 414 -10.51 14.36 24.35
CA CYS A 414 -9.09 14.00 24.40
C CYS A 414 -8.80 13.04 25.54
N ASP A 415 -8.41 11.82 25.21
CA ASP A 415 -7.88 10.86 26.18
C ASP A 415 -6.40 11.12 26.46
N VAL A 416 -6.12 11.42 27.73
CA VAL A 416 -4.78 11.66 28.28
C VAL A 416 -4.52 10.74 29.48
N SER A 417 -5.20 9.59 29.50
CA SER A 417 -5.09 8.57 30.53
C SER A 417 -3.73 7.86 30.54
N GLY A 418 -3.50 7.05 31.58
CA GLY A 418 -2.26 6.28 31.73
C GLY A 418 -2.00 5.29 30.58
N SER A 419 -3.04 4.67 30.02
CA SER A 419 -2.93 3.73 28.89
C SER A 419 -2.51 4.43 27.60
N MET A 420 -2.84 5.71 27.45
CA MET A 420 -2.39 6.56 26.34
C MET A 420 -0.90 6.95 26.41
N CYS A 421 -0.18 6.62 27.49
CA CYS A 421 1.21 7.02 27.70
C CYS A 421 2.13 6.74 26.49
N GLY A 422 3.00 7.72 26.20
CA GLY A 422 3.89 7.71 25.06
C GLY A 422 3.34 8.47 23.86
N ILE A 423 3.55 7.94 22.66
CA ILE A 423 3.15 8.61 21.40
C ILE A 423 1.62 8.78 21.30
N PRO A 424 0.76 7.81 21.67
CA PRO A 424 -0.70 7.98 21.55
C PRO A 424 -1.25 9.19 22.30
N MET A 425 -0.77 9.47 23.52
CA MET A 425 -1.14 10.68 24.28
C MET A 425 -0.72 11.95 23.54
N GLU A 426 0.50 12.00 23.01
CA GLU A 426 0.96 13.15 22.22
C GLU A 426 0.13 13.36 20.94
N VAL A 427 -0.39 12.28 20.35
CA VAL A 427 -1.30 12.33 19.21
C VAL A 427 -2.68 12.85 19.62
N SER A 428 -3.24 12.35 20.72
CA SER A 428 -4.50 12.83 21.31
C SER A 428 -4.43 14.33 21.63
N VAL A 429 -3.35 14.76 22.27
CA VAL A 429 -3.07 16.18 22.57
C VAL A 429 -3.02 17.00 21.30
N ALA A 430 -2.24 16.57 20.31
CA ALA A 430 -2.05 17.31 19.08
C ALA A 430 -3.34 17.41 18.25
N LEU A 431 -4.03 16.29 18.03
CA LEU A 431 -5.28 16.29 17.27
C LEU A 431 -6.39 17.06 18.00
N GLY A 432 -6.44 16.98 19.34
CA GLY A 432 -7.36 17.77 20.15
C GLY A 432 -7.19 19.28 20.00
N ILE A 433 -5.94 19.77 20.05
CA ILE A 433 -5.63 21.19 19.82
C ILE A 433 -5.94 21.57 18.37
N LEU A 434 -5.61 20.69 17.42
CA LEU A 434 -5.85 20.96 16.01
C LEU A 434 -7.36 21.10 15.72
N VAL A 435 -8.19 20.20 16.26
CA VAL A 435 -9.65 20.31 16.12
C VAL A 435 -10.15 21.59 16.77
N SER A 436 -9.73 21.90 18.00
CA SER A 436 -10.21 23.10 18.70
C SER A 436 -9.81 24.42 18.02
N GLU A 437 -8.66 24.48 17.35
CA GLU A 437 -8.24 25.64 16.56
C GLU A 437 -8.96 25.77 15.21
N LEU A 438 -9.39 24.64 14.62
CA LEU A 438 -10.14 24.59 13.37
C LEU A 438 -11.66 24.77 13.56
N SER A 439 -12.16 24.62 14.78
CA SER A 439 -13.56 24.86 15.15
C SER A 439 -13.92 26.36 15.10
N GLU A 440 -15.19 26.64 14.84
CA GLU A 440 -15.74 28.01 14.83
C GLU A 440 -16.34 28.40 16.19
N ASP A 441 -16.54 29.70 16.41
CA ASP A 441 -17.26 30.19 17.57
C ASP A 441 -18.72 29.67 17.56
N PRO A 442 -19.29 29.23 18.70
CA PRO A 442 -18.80 29.39 20.08
C PRO A 442 -17.89 28.26 20.59
N TRP A 443 -17.55 27.28 19.77
CA TRP A 443 -16.82 26.07 20.16
C TRP A 443 -15.30 26.17 19.98
N LYS A 444 -14.83 27.23 19.34
CA LYS A 444 -13.43 27.51 19.11
C LYS A 444 -12.63 27.49 20.42
N GLY A 445 -11.54 26.72 20.42
CA GLY A 445 -10.68 26.54 21.58
C GLY A 445 -11.24 25.65 22.69
N ILE A 446 -12.44 25.08 22.52
CA ILE A 446 -13.06 24.18 23.51
C ILE A 446 -12.76 22.72 23.18
N LEU A 447 -12.49 21.94 24.20
CA LEU A 447 -12.41 20.48 24.14
C LEU A 447 -13.03 19.84 25.38
N VAL A 448 -13.19 18.52 25.36
CA VAL A 448 -13.77 17.74 26.45
C VAL A 448 -12.71 16.80 27.04
N THR A 449 -12.66 16.73 28.36
CA THR A 449 -11.80 15.75 29.08
C THR A 449 -12.37 14.33 28.98
N PHE A 450 -11.51 13.35 28.73
CA PHE A 450 -11.86 11.93 28.87
C PHE A 450 -11.94 11.53 30.36
N SER A 451 -13.17 11.50 30.90
CA SER A 451 -13.42 11.25 32.32
C SER A 451 -14.86 10.81 32.58
N ALA A 452 -15.08 10.00 33.63
CA ALA A 452 -16.40 9.64 34.16
C ALA A 452 -17.27 10.88 34.45
N ASN A 453 -16.63 12.02 34.72
CA ASN A 453 -17.26 13.32 34.89
C ASN A 453 -16.61 14.29 33.88
N PRO A 454 -17.01 14.22 32.60
CA PRO A 454 -16.40 15.02 31.56
C PRO A 454 -16.60 16.51 31.85
N LYS A 455 -15.67 17.34 31.37
CA LYS A 455 -15.74 18.81 31.49
C LYS A 455 -15.35 19.45 30.18
N LEU A 456 -16.07 20.52 29.83
CA LEU A 456 -15.65 21.44 28.77
C LEU A 456 -14.49 22.29 29.31
N GLN A 457 -13.37 22.29 28.59
CA GLN A 457 -12.18 23.07 28.90
C GLN A 457 -11.86 23.99 27.73
N MET A 458 -11.71 25.28 28.03
CA MET A 458 -11.16 26.25 27.09
C MET A 458 -9.63 26.14 27.13
N VAL A 459 -9.01 25.84 25.99
CA VAL A 459 -7.55 25.74 25.89
C VAL A 459 -6.93 27.12 26.04
N VAL A 460 -6.15 27.31 27.11
CA VAL A 460 -5.46 28.57 27.41
C VAL A 460 -3.97 28.45 27.07
N GLY A 461 -3.43 29.45 26.38
CA GLY A 461 -1.98 29.58 26.14
C GLY A 461 -1.63 30.44 24.92
N ASP A 462 -0.56 31.22 25.05
CA ASP A 462 -0.11 32.16 24.00
C ASP A 462 0.64 31.49 22.85
N ASN A 463 1.16 30.27 23.07
CA ASN A 463 1.93 29.51 22.10
C ASN A 463 1.57 28.01 22.17
N LEU A 464 1.92 27.25 21.13
CA LEU A 464 1.61 25.81 21.04
C LEU A 464 2.17 25.03 22.22
N ARG A 465 3.33 25.39 22.75
CA ARG A 465 3.89 24.75 23.96
C ARG A 465 2.97 24.89 25.17
N ALA A 466 2.47 26.09 25.43
CA ALA A 466 1.55 26.35 26.53
C ALA A 466 0.23 25.57 26.34
N LYS A 467 -0.34 25.60 25.13
CA LYS A 467 -1.55 24.85 24.78
C LYS A 467 -1.36 23.33 24.94
N ALA A 468 -0.26 22.78 24.42
CA ALA A 468 0.08 21.37 24.57
C ALA A 468 0.23 20.95 26.03
N ASN A 469 0.90 21.77 26.84
CA ASN A 469 1.04 21.51 28.28
C ASN A 469 -0.30 21.63 29.02
N PHE A 470 -1.18 22.56 28.64
CA PHE A 470 -2.52 22.65 29.21
C PHE A 470 -3.28 21.34 28.99
N VAL A 471 -3.31 20.84 27.75
CA VAL A 471 -4.04 19.61 27.39
C VAL A 471 -3.44 18.37 28.05
N ARG A 472 -2.10 18.24 28.08
CA ARG A 472 -1.41 17.12 28.75
C ARG A 472 -1.74 17.00 30.24
N ASN A 473 -1.93 18.14 30.91
CA ASN A 473 -2.14 18.19 32.36
C ASN A 473 -3.63 18.18 32.74
N MET A 474 -4.54 17.96 31.79
CA MET A 474 -5.95 17.83 32.11
C MET A 474 -6.20 16.60 33.00
N LYS A 475 -7.13 16.76 33.94
CA LYS A 475 -7.56 15.65 34.78
C LYS A 475 -8.35 14.67 33.94
N TRP A 476 -7.92 13.41 33.93
CA TRP A 476 -8.65 12.28 33.37
C TRP A 476 -9.26 11.44 34.50
N GLY A 477 -10.25 10.59 34.18
CA GLY A 477 -11.04 9.86 35.20
C GLY A 477 -11.33 8.39 34.87
N MET A 478 -10.31 7.66 34.41
CA MET A 478 -10.34 6.25 34.00
C MET A 478 -11.22 5.94 32.77
N ASN A 479 -12.51 6.29 32.78
CA ASN A 479 -13.44 6.06 31.68
C ASN A 479 -14.08 7.36 31.16
N THR A 480 -14.98 7.30 30.17
CA THR A 480 -15.79 8.46 29.73
C THR A 480 -17.26 8.10 29.61
N ASP A 481 -18.11 8.91 30.23
CA ASP A 481 -19.57 8.82 30.12
C ASP A 481 -20.06 9.70 28.97
N PHE A 482 -20.42 9.09 27.85
CA PHE A 482 -20.85 9.82 26.65
C PHE A 482 -22.20 10.53 26.85
N GLN A 483 -23.13 10.01 27.68
CA GLN A 483 -24.37 10.74 27.94
C GLN A 483 -24.09 12.09 28.58
N LYS A 484 -23.15 12.15 29.53
CA LYS A 484 -22.73 13.42 30.14
C LYS A 484 -22.02 14.35 29.17
N VAL A 485 -21.26 13.84 28.20
CA VAL A 485 -20.66 14.66 27.14
C VAL A 485 -21.76 15.36 26.34
N PHE A 486 -22.79 14.62 25.94
CA PHE A 486 -23.92 15.17 25.19
C PHE A 486 -24.78 16.11 26.04
N ASP A 487 -24.95 15.84 27.34
CA ASP A 487 -25.63 16.74 28.28
C ASP A 487 -24.89 18.09 28.38
N LEU A 488 -23.54 18.11 28.41
CA LEU A 488 -22.74 19.34 28.40
C LEU A 488 -22.91 20.14 27.10
N ILE A 489 -22.92 19.46 25.95
CA ILE A 489 -23.17 20.11 24.65
C ILE A 489 -24.55 20.76 24.65
N LEU A 490 -25.57 20.02 25.12
CA LEU A 490 -26.95 20.49 25.18
C LEU A 490 -27.11 21.65 26.18
N GLU A 491 -26.38 21.63 27.29
CA GLU A 491 -26.38 22.71 28.28
C GLU A 491 -25.85 24.02 27.66
N VAL A 492 -24.73 23.96 26.94
CA VAL A 492 -24.18 25.12 26.21
C VAL A 492 -25.15 25.59 25.13
N ALA A 493 -25.74 24.67 24.38
CA ALA A 493 -26.72 24.98 23.33
C ALA A 493 -27.94 25.75 23.87
N VAL A 494 -28.54 25.24 24.94
CA VAL A 494 -29.73 25.83 25.56
C VAL A 494 -29.40 27.17 26.22
N LYS A 495 -28.27 27.28 26.93
CA LYS A 495 -27.84 28.54 27.57
C LYS A 495 -27.48 29.62 26.53
N GLY A 496 -26.79 29.22 25.46
CA GLY A 496 -26.36 30.10 24.38
C GLY A 496 -27.44 30.44 23.37
N LYS A 497 -28.59 29.74 23.39
CA LYS A 497 -29.65 29.81 22.36
C LYS A 497 -29.06 29.64 20.95
N LEU A 498 -28.25 28.60 20.78
CA LEU A 498 -27.54 28.36 19.52
C LEU A 498 -28.51 28.03 18.40
N THR A 499 -28.19 28.46 17.18
CA THR A 499 -28.92 28.01 15.98
C THR A 499 -28.45 26.60 15.58
N GLU A 500 -29.21 25.95 14.70
CA GLU A 500 -28.87 24.62 14.20
C GLU A 500 -27.49 24.59 13.52
N GLU A 501 -27.11 25.67 12.85
CA GLU A 501 -25.82 25.80 12.18
C GLU A 501 -24.64 25.95 13.15
N GLN A 502 -24.90 26.46 14.37
CA GLN A 502 -23.91 26.65 15.43
C GLN A 502 -23.76 25.42 16.33
N MET A 503 -24.57 24.38 16.12
CA MET A 503 -24.54 23.16 16.91
C MET A 503 -23.42 22.23 16.47
N ILE A 504 -22.77 21.59 17.45
CA ILE A 504 -21.82 20.50 17.16
C ILE A 504 -22.56 19.39 16.41
N LYS A 505 -21.99 18.99 15.26
CA LYS A 505 -22.47 17.92 14.40
C LYS A 505 -21.70 16.63 14.64
N LYS A 506 -20.44 16.72 15.09
CA LYS A 506 -19.54 15.56 15.27
C LYS A 506 -18.73 15.68 16.56
N VAL A 507 -18.74 14.64 17.37
CA VAL A 507 -17.89 14.48 18.54
C VAL A 507 -16.78 13.48 18.20
N ILE A 508 -15.52 13.92 18.18
CA ILE A 508 -14.37 13.08 17.83
C ILE A 508 -13.68 12.63 19.11
N VAL A 509 -13.61 11.33 19.32
CA VAL A 509 -13.05 10.71 20.52
C VAL A 509 -11.68 10.13 20.20
N PHE A 510 -10.62 10.78 20.68
CA PHE A 510 -9.24 10.34 20.52
C PHE A 510 -8.84 9.47 21.73
N SER A 511 -8.79 8.15 21.57
CA SER A 511 -8.50 7.19 22.65
C SER A 511 -7.92 5.87 22.11
N ASP A 512 -7.53 4.96 22.98
CA ASP A 512 -7.08 3.58 22.67
C ASP A 512 -8.23 2.57 22.55
N MET A 513 -9.47 3.04 22.70
CA MET A 513 -10.71 2.27 22.59
C MET A 513 -10.90 1.22 23.70
N GLU A 514 -10.10 1.24 24.77
CA GLU A 514 -10.22 0.31 25.89
C GLU A 514 -11.26 0.78 26.92
N PHE A 515 -12.46 1.10 26.45
CA PHE A 515 -13.53 1.59 27.32
C PHE A 515 -13.89 0.57 28.39
N ASP A 516 -13.76 0.96 29.65
CA ASP A 516 -14.37 0.36 30.82
C ASP A 516 -15.79 0.92 30.97
N GLU A 517 -16.75 0.24 30.36
CA GLU A 517 -18.19 0.49 30.55
C GLU A 517 -18.62 1.92 30.13
N ALA A 518 -18.43 2.29 28.85
CA ALA A 518 -18.88 3.59 28.32
C ALA A 518 -20.41 3.79 28.42
N SER A 519 -21.17 2.70 28.47
CA SER A 519 -22.60 2.65 28.79
C SER A 519 -22.96 1.28 29.40
N ALA A 520 -23.81 1.27 30.43
CA ALA A 520 -24.39 0.02 30.97
C ALA A 520 -25.38 -0.66 29.99
N ASN A 521 -25.74 0.02 28.90
CA ASN A 521 -26.69 -0.42 27.88
C ASN A 521 -26.03 -0.46 26.48
N PRO A 522 -26.60 -1.18 25.50
CA PRO A 522 -26.19 -1.09 24.09
C PRO A 522 -26.24 0.36 23.56
N TRP A 523 -25.29 0.72 22.69
CA TRP A 523 -25.18 2.07 22.09
C TRP A 523 -26.50 2.58 21.48
N GLU A 524 -27.29 1.72 20.85
CA GLU A 524 -28.61 2.08 20.31
C GLU A 524 -29.52 2.69 21.38
N THR A 525 -29.56 2.10 22.58
CA THR A 525 -30.37 2.57 23.70
C THR A 525 -29.89 3.93 24.20
N ASP A 526 -28.58 4.10 24.32
CA ASP A 526 -27.97 5.34 24.78
C ASP A 526 -28.13 6.48 23.77
N TYR A 527 -27.98 6.17 22.48
CA TYR A 527 -28.24 7.10 21.39
C TYR A 527 -29.71 7.51 21.34
N MET A 528 -30.65 6.58 21.48
CA MET A 528 -32.09 6.91 21.55
C MET A 528 -32.40 7.85 22.72
N MET A 529 -31.76 7.65 23.88
CA MET A 529 -31.91 8.53 25.04
C MET A 529 -31.34 9.93 24.77
N ILE A 530 -30.17 10.02 24.11
CA ILE A 530 -29.57 11.29 23.68
C ILE A 530 -30.51 12.03 22.70
N VAL A 531 -31.00 11.34 21.67
CA VAL A 531 -31.92 11.91 20.68
C VAL A 531 -33.19 12.43 21.35
N LYS A 532 -33.74 11.67 22.31
CA LYS A 532 -34.90 12.10 23.10
C LYS A 532 -34.61 13.39 23.87
N LYS A 533 -33.49 13.45 24.62
CA LYS A 533 -33.10 14.65 25.39
C LYS A 533 -32.93 15.88 24.49
N PHE A 534 -32.30 15.73 23.34
CA PHE A 534 -32.12 16.82 22.37
C PHE A 534 -33.46 17.27 21.77
N THR A 535 -34.34 16.32 21.43
CA THR A 535 -35.67 16.61 20.89
C THR A 535 -36.53 17.40 21.89
N GLU A 536 -36.53 17.01 23.16
CA GLU A 536 -37.24 17.71 24.25
C GLU A 536 -36.76 19.16 24.45
N LYS A 537 -35.53 19.48 24.05
CA LYS A 537 -34.94 20.81 24.12
C LYS A 537 -34.98 21.59 22.80
N GLY A 538 -35.61 21.05 21.76
CA GLY A 538 -35.76 21.71 20.45
C GLY A 538 -34.59 21.49 19.47
N TYR A 539 -33.67 20.57 19.77
CA TYR A 539 -32.46 20.29 18.99
C TYR A 539 -32.45 18.88 18.37
N GLY A 540 -33.61 18.26 18.17
CA GLY A 540 -33.73 16.87 17.70
C GLY A 540 -33.15 16.63 16.29
N ASN A 541 -33.09 17.64 15.44
CA ASN A 541 -32.55 17.53 14.08
C ASN A 541 -31.02 17.69 14.00
N CYS A 542 -30.38 18.15 15.08
CA CYS A 542 -28.95 18.44 15.15
C CYS A 542 -28.27 17.69 16.29
N VAL A 543 -28.63 16.41 16.47
CA VAL A 543 -27.96 15.52 17.41
C VAL A 543 -26.55 15.21 16.88
N PRO A 544 -25.48 15.45 17.66
CA PRO A 544 -24.13 15.14 17.22
C PRO A 544 -23.93 13.65 16.95
N GLN A 545 -23.19 13.34 15.89
CA GLN A 545 -22.71 11.99 15.59
C GLN A 545 -21.35 11.74 16.26
N ILE A 546 -20.95 10.48 16.46
CA ILE A 546 -19.67 10.14 17.11
C ILE A 546 -18.65 9.62 16.11
N VAL A 547 -17.41 10.09 16.23
CA VAL A 547 -16.25 9.54 15.54
C VAL A 547 -15.32 8.90 16.57
N PHE A 548 -15.25 7.58 16.59
CA PHE A 548 -14.24 6.87 17.38
C PHE A 548 -12.93 6.85 16.61
N TRP A 549 -11.91 7.47 17.21
CA TRP A 549 -10.59 7.58 16.61
C TRP A 549 -9.57 6.78 17.41
N ASN A 550 -9.26 5.58 16.93
CA ASN A 550 -8.34 4.68 17.61
C ASN A 550 -6.86 5.09 17.42
N LEU A 551 -6.16 5.24 18.54
CA LEU A 551 -4.75 5.65 18.62
C LEU A 551 -3.81 4.54 19.10
N ARG A 552 -4.32 3.34 19.43
CA ARG A 552 -3.52 2.22 19.93
C ARG A 552 -4.02 0.88 19.39
N ASP A 553 -3.12 -0.08 19.24
CA ASP A 553 -3.51 -1.44 18.89
C ASP A 553 -4.38 -2.00 20.02
N SER A 554 -5.61 -2.36 19.68
CA SER A 554 -6.62 -2.84 20.64
C SER A 554 -7.46 -3.92 19.96
N ILE A 555 -8.01 -4.81 20.77
CA ILE A 555 -8.99 -5.81 20.31
C ILE A 555 -10.42 -5.26 20.29
N ALA A 556 -10.64 -4.08 20.88
CA ALA A 556 -11.96 -3.52 21.13
C ALA A 556 -12.56 -2.87 19.88
N THR A 557 -13.74 -3.34 19.47
CA THR A 557 -14.53 -2.70 18.41
C THR A 557 -15.77 -2.06 19.04
N PRO A 558 -15.88 -0.71 19.07
CA PRO A 558 -16.96 -0.03 19.78
C PRO A 558 -18.35 -0.34 19.22
N VAL A 559 -18.47 -0.44 17.89
CA VAL A 559 -19.75 -0.63 17.19
C VAL A 559 -19.60 -1.56 15.97
N PRO A 560 -20.68 -2.21 15.51
CA PRO A 560 -20.70 -2.92 14.22
C PRO A 560 -20.48 -1.97 13.02
N GLY A 561 -20.12 -2.54 11.87
CA GLY A 561 -19.77 -1.77 10.67
C GLY A 561 -20.93 -1.01 10.02
N ASN A 562 -22.17 -1.40 10.28
CA ASN A 562 -23.38 -0.80 9.73
C ASN A 562 -24.09 0.17 10.70
N GLN A 563 -23.45 0.54 11.81
CA GLN A 563 -24.06 1.42 12.81
C GLN A 563 -24.16 2.86 12.30
N ASP A 564 -25.40 3.34 12.12
CA ASP A 564 -25.67 4.72 11.76
C ASP A 564 -25.37 5.71 12.91
N GLY A 565 -24.90 6.90 12.54
CA GLY A 565 -24.50 7.96 13.46
C GLY A 565 -23.11 7.81 14.06
N VAL A 566 -22.32 6.81 13.60
CA VAL A 566 -20.99 6.51 14.11
C VAL A 566 -19.98 6.38 12.97
N ALA A 567 -18.74 6.80 13.21
CA ALA A 567 -17.61 6.57 12.34
C ALA A 567 -16.45 5.90 13.09
N LEU A 568 -15.74 5.00 12.41
CA LEU A 568 -14.55 4.33 12.92
C LEU A 568 -13.34 4.79 12.10
N VAL A 569 -12.38 5.45 12.75
CA VAL A 569 -11.14 5.95 12.13
C VAL A 569 -9.95 5.60 13.03
N SER A 570 -8.75 5.49 12.47
CA SER A 570 -7.56 5.25 13.28
C SER A 570 -6.26 5.78 12.69
N GLY A 571 -5.22 5.81 13.54
CA GLY A 571 -3.88 6.25 13.18
C GLY A 571 -3.62 7.70 13.53
N PHE A 572 -2.45 8.23 13.14
CA PHE A 572 -1.95 9.52 13.66
C PHE A 572 -2.07 10.67 12.65
N SER A 573 -2.72 10.43 11.52
CA SER A 573 -2.73 11.34 10.39
C SER A 573 -3.84 12.37 10.50
N LYS A 574 -3.45 13.65 10.44
CA LYS A 574 -4.38 14.78 10.27
C LYS A 574 -5.18 14.70 8.97
N ASN A 575 -4.70 13.97 7.96
CA ASN A 575 -5.35 13.91 6.66
C ASN A 575 -6.74 13.28 6.75
N LEU A 576 -6.96 12.35 7.68
CA LEU A 576 -8.27 11.73 7.87
C LEU A 576 -9.30 12.70 8.48
N LEU A 577 -8.87 13.83 9.07
CA LEU A 577 -9.78 14.89 9.49
C LEU A 577 -10.50 15.53 8.29
N THR A 578 -9.92 15.48 7.08
CA THR A 578 -10.57 16.07 5.90
C THR A 578 -11.87 15.36 5.53
N LEU A 579 -12.04 14.10 5.92
CA LEU A 579 -13.29 13.35 5.75
C LEU A 579 -14.46 13.97 6.54
N PHE A 580 -14.15 14.80 7.53
CA PHE A 580 -15.14 15.42 8.41
C PHE A 580 -15.32 16.91 8.18
N LEU A 581 -14.61 17.52 7.22
CA LEU A 581 -14.73 18.94 6.87
C LEU A 581 -16.07 19.25 6.16
N ASP A 582 -16.62 18.29 5.41
CA ASP A 582 -17.87 18.48 4.68
C ASP A 582 -19.11 18.09 5.51
N GLU A 583 -20.23 18.77 5.23
CA GLU A 583 -21.53 18.57 5.87
C GLU A 583 -22.37 17.52 5.14
N ASN A 584 -21.99 16.24 5.16
CA ASN A 584 -22.78 15.23 4.46
C ASN A 584 -23.15 14.03 5.34
N GLY A 585 -24.46 13.82 5.45
CA GLY A 585 -25.10 12.53 5.66
C GLY A 585 -25.03 11.91 7.05
N VAL A 586 -25.74 10.79 7.18
CA VAL A 586 -25.60 9.89 8.32
C VAL A 586 -24.22 9.23 8.24
N LEU A 587 -23.40 9.39 9.29
CA LEU A 587 -22.12 8.68 9.38
C LEU A 587 -22.36 7.19 9.53
N ASN A 588 -21.66 6.40 8.73
CA ASN A 588 -21.64 4.95 8.80
C ASN A 588 -20.16 4.49 8.67
N PRO A 589 -19.69 3.54 9.51
CA PRO A 589 -18.29 3.12 9.52
C PRO A 589 -17.76 2.65 8.15
N GLU A 590 -18.52 1.84 7.42
CA GLU A 590 -18.12 1.39 6.08
C GLU A 590 -18.08 2.54 5.08
N ALA A 591 -19.09 3.44 5.12
CA ALA A 591 -19.13 4.59 4.24
C ALA A 591 -17.90 5.51 4.43
N VAL A 592 -17.47 5.71 5.68
CA VAL A 592 -16.26 6.49 6.01
C VAL A 592 -14.99 5.80 5.51
N MET A 593 -14.88 4.47 5.68
CA MET A 593 -13.77 3.71 5.11
C MET A 593 -13.72 3.87 3.58
N HIS A 594 -14.86 3.72 2.90
CA HIS A 594 -14.95 3.88 1.45
C HIS A 594 -14.58 5.30 1.01
N ALA A 595 -15.05 6.33 1.71
CA ALA A 595 -14.67 7.72 1.45
C ALA A 595 -13.15 7.94 1.62
N ALA A 596 -12.53 7.31 2.61
CA ALA A 596 -11.08 7.37 2.84
C ALA A 596 -10.23 6.74 1.71
N ILE A 597 -10.84 5.93 0.84
CA ILE A 597 -10.20 5.24 -0.28
C ILE A 597 -10.86 5.53 -1.65
N ALA A 598 -11.64 6.61 -1.74
CA ALA A 598 -12.38 6.99 -2.94
C ALA A 598 -11.65 7.99 -3.86
N GLY A 599 -10.48 8.50 -3.44
CA GLY A 599 -9.70 9.46 -4.25
C GLY A 599 -9.33 8.93 -5.64
N GLU A 600 -9.20 9.81 -6.63
CA GLU A 600 -8.90 9.45 -8.02
C GLU A 600 -7.64 8.60 -8.16
N GLU A 601 -6.64 8.82 -7.30
CA GLU A 601 -5.40 8.05 -7.28
C GLU A 601 -5.61 6.57 -6.97
N TYR A 602 -6.69 6.19 -6.27
CA TYR A 602 -7.03 4.81 -5.96
C TYR A 602 -7.60 4.05 -7.16
N ASN A 603 -8.09 4.76 -8.19
CA ASN A 603 -8.65 4.13 -9.41
C ASN A 603 -7.57 3.51 -10.30
N LYS A 604 -6.30 3.89 -10.10
CA LYS A 604 -5.14 3.32 -10.81
C LYS A 604 -4.69 1.98 -10.24
N LEU A 605 -5.24 1.53 -9.11
CA LEU A 605 -4.87 0.29 -8.46
C LEU A 605 -5.62 -0.89 -9.07
N ALA A 606 -4.88 -1.94 -9.43
CA ALA A 606 -5.46 -3.16 -9.96
C ALA A 606 -4.88 -4.39 -9.23
N PRO A 607 -5.69 -5.15 -8.47
CA PRO A 607 -5.24 -6.44 -7.94
C PRO A 607 -5.04 -7.40 -9.11
N LYS A 608 -3.88 -8.06 -9.13
CA LYS A 608 -3.60 -9.19 -10.02
C LYS A 608 -3.81 -10.45 -9.20
N LEU A 609 -5.05 -10.92 -9.18
CA LEU A 609 -5.39 -12.19 -8.55
C LEU A 609 -4.71 -13.31 -9.34
N LEU A 610 -4.08 -14.24 -8.63
CA LEU A 610 -3.80 -15.54 -9.19
C LEU A 610 -5.17 -16.19 -9.41
N THR A 611 -5.64 -16.27 -10.65
CA THR A 611 -6.75 -17.16 -11.01
C THR A 611 -6.23 -18.59 -10.82
N ASN A 612 -6.31 -19.07 -9.59
CA ASN A 612 -6.10 -20.46 -9.25
C ASN A 612 -7.50 -21.08 -9.19
N PRO A 613 -7.96 -21.85 -10.19
CA PRO A 613 -9.33 -22.37 -10.22
C PRO A 613 -9.60 -23.46 -9.15
N PHE A 614 -8.71 -23.66 -8.18
CA PHE A 614 -8.81 -24.74 -7.19
C PHE A 614 -8.90 -24.29 -5.73
N CYS A 615 -9.02 -22.99 -5.44
CA CYS A 615 -9.15 -22.53 -4.05
C CYS A 615 -10.62 -22.29 -3.61
N SER A 616 -11.58 -22.95 -4.26
CA SER A 616 -13.01 -22.94 -3.89
C SER A 616 -13.54 -24.32 -3.48
N ILE A 617 -12.69 -25.19 -2.93
CA ILE A 617 -13.14 -26.39 -2.24
C ILE A 617 -12.25 -26.59 -1.02
N LEU A 618 -12.66 -26.05 0.14
CA LEU A 618 -12.37 -26.59 1.47
C LEU A 618 -13.14 -25.76 2.52
N THR A 619 -14.47 -25.77 2.42
CA THR A 619 -15.36 -25.56 3.57
C THR A 619 -16.26 -26.77 3.69
N LEU A 620 -15.73 -27.85 4.28
CA LEU A 620 -16.58 -28.95 4.75
C LEU A 620 -16.94 -28.68 6.21
N SER A 621 -18.19 -28.29 6.44
CA SER A 621 -18.86 -28.49 7.72
C SER A 621 -19.17 -30.00 7.90
N PRO A 622 -19.18 -30.52 9.14
CA PRO A 622 -19.22 -31.96 9.38
C PRO A 622 -20.65 -32.50 9.27
N LEU A 623 -20.83 -33.54 8.47
CA LEU A 623 -22.07 -34.34 8.49
C LEU A 623 -21.76 -35.81 8.83
N THR A 624 -22.51 -36.24 9.83
CA THR A 624 -22.67 -37.56 10.43
C THR A 624 -22.80 -38.72 9.44
N LEU A 625 -22.07 -39.81 9.73
CA LEU A 625 -22.31 -41.18 9.24
C LEU A 625 -23.70 -41.69 9.69
N PRO A 626 -24.38 -42.55 8.91
CA PRO A 626 -24.14 -44.00 9.12
C PRO A 626 -24.24 -44.93 7.89
N SER A 627 -23.47 -46.03 7.99
CA SER A 627 -23.85 -47.44 7.70
C SER A 627 -23.85 -48.04 6.27
N LYS A 628 -22.75 -48.74 5.95
CA LYS A 628 -22.59 -50.13 5.44
C LYS A 628 -23.71 -50.82 4.62
N ALA A 629 -23.37 -51.31 3.41
CA ALA A 629 -23.43 -52.72 2.95
C ALA A 629 -23.02 -52.87 1.44
N PRO A 630 -22.60 -54.06 0.94
CA PRO A 630 -21.48 -54.19 -0.02
C PRO A 630 -21.86 -54.94 -1.36
N PRO A 631 -20.95 -55.62 -2.08
CA PRO A 631 -20.51 -55.24 -3.43
C PRO A 631 -20.94 -56.22 -4.54
N GLN A 632 -20.97 -55.80 -5.81
CA GLN A 632 -20.94 -56.75 -6.95
C GLN A 632 -20.04 -56.28 -8.10
N THR A 633 -19.28 -57.25 -8.59
CA THR A 633 -18.20 -57.28 -9.59
C THR A 633 -18.74 -57.42 -11.05
N PRO A 634 -17.89 -57.38 -12.09
CA PRO A 634 -18.14 -56.65 -13.35
C PRO A 634 -18.45 -57.51 -14.60
N ILE A 635 -18.44 -56.86 -15.79
CA ILE A 635 -18.27 -57.35 -17.20
C ILE A 635 -19.56 -57.22 -18.07
N PRO A 636 -19.54 -56.93 -19.41
CA PRO A 636 -18.71 -56.06 -20.27
C PRO A 636 -19.51 -55.13 -21.22
N PHE A 637 -18.76 -54.35 -22.01
CA PHE A 637 -19.12 -53.54 -23.19
C PHE A 637 -20.24 -54.03 -24.13
N SER A 638 -21.09 -53.09 -24.58
CA SER A 638 -21.46 -52.95 -26.00
C SER A 638 -21.93 -51.52 -26.31
N GLU A 639 -21.64 -51.09 -27.54
CA GLU A 639 -21.77 -49.75 -28.11
C GLU A 639 -23.23 -49.27 -28.23
N GLN A 640 -23.48 -47.96 -28.05
CA GLN A 640 -24.20 -47.12 -29.02
C GLN A 640 -24.31 -45.65 -28.54
N SER A 641 -24.01 -44.75 -29.49
CA SER A 641 -24.44 -43.34 -29.58
C SER A 641 -24.32 -42.44 -28.33
N ARG A 642 -23.24 -41.66 -28.25
CA ARG A 642 -23.23 -40.40 -27.47
C ARG A 642 -24.03 -39.33 -28.22
N THR A 643 -25.33 -39.30 -27.94
CA THR A 643 -26.11 -38.06 -27.97
C THR A 643 -25.57 -37.12 -26.88
N THR A 644 -25.25 -35.89 -27.27
CA THR A 644 -24.94 -34.77 -26.39
C THR A 644 -26.06 -34.57 -25.37
N PRO A 645 -25.81 -34.55 -24.05
CA PRO A 645 -26.78 -34.05 -23.09
C PRO A 645 -26.72 -32.53 -23.07
N ASP A 646 -27.90 -31.93 -23.16
CA ASP A 646 -28.16 -30.50 -23.03
C ASP A 646 -27.55 -29.91 -21.75
N PHE A 647 -26.56 -29.03 -21.92
CA PHE A 647 -26.14 -28.08 -20.89
C PHE A 647 -27.12 -26.89 -20.89
N VAL A 648 -28.31 -27.09 -20.33
CA VAL A 648 -29.21 -26.01 -19.91
C VAL A 648 -29.52 -26.21 -18.44
N ASN A 649 -28.65 -25.65 -17.59
CA ASN A 649 -28.94 -25.08 -16.26
C ASN A 649 -27.66 -25.00 -15.43
N MET A 650 -26.85 -23.98 -15.68
CA MET A 650 -26.01 -23.32 -14.67
C MET A 650 -25.73 -21.90 -15.16
N ALA A 651 -26.74 -21.04 -15.06
CA ALA A 651 -26.60 -19.61 -15.30
C ALA A 651 -27.32 -18.86 -14.17
N SER A 652 -26.74 -18.90 -12.97
CA SER A 652 -27.07 -17.98 -11.88
C SER A 652 -25.94 -17.98 -10.85
N GLN A 653 -24.78 -17.46 -11.25
CA GLN A 653 -23.71 -16.92 -10.42
C GLN A 653 -22.59 -16.48 -11.38
N SER A 654 -22.72 -15.28 -11.94
CA SER A 654 -21.72 -14.70 -12.83
C SER A 654 -20.92 -13.64 -12.09
N ASP A 655 -19.64 -13.93 -11.88
CA ASP A 655 -18.60 -13.01 -11.46
C ASP A 655 -18.56 -11.76 -12.37
N SER A 656 -18.47 -10.60 -11.75
CA SER A 656 -18.54 -9.28 -12.39
C SER A 656 -17.21 -8.83 -13.02
N ASN A 657 -16.60 -9.67 -13.88
CA ASN A 657 -15.42 -9.27 -14.68
C ASN A 657 -15.67 -9.49 -16.18
N ASN A 658 -16.37 -8.53 -16.78
CA ASN A 658 -16.68 -8.52 -18.21
C ASN A 658 -15.54 -7.89 -19.05
N SER A 659 -14.28 -8.33 -18.84
CA SER A 659 -13.11 -7.86 -19.59
C SER A 659 -12.71 -8.84 -20.69
N ALA A 660 -12.27 -8.33 -21.85
CA ALA A 660 -11.60 -9.14 -22.87
C ALA A 660 -10.32 -9.76 -22.27
N PHE A 661 -10.01 -11.01 -22.61
CA PHE A 661 -8.72 -11.62 -22.30
C PHE A 661 -7.60 -10.83 -22.99
N SER A 662 -6.49 -10.65 -22.30
CA SER A 662 -5.27 -10.09 -22.87
C SER A 662 -4.64 -11.08 -23.86
N ALA A 663 -3.79 -10.60 -24.79
CA ALA A 663 -3.11 -11.46 -25.75
C ALA A 663 -2.30 -12.61 -25.07
N PRO A 664 -1.57 -12.38 -23.95
CA PRO A 664 -0.90 -13.47 -23.23
C PRO A 664 -1.86 -14.49 -22.60
N GLU A 665 -3.06 -14.09 -22.19
CA GLU A 665 -4.07 -15.03 -21.66
C GLU A 665 -4.66 -15.90 -22.79
N MET A 666 -4.85 -15.32 -23.97
CA MET A 666 -5.27 -16.08 -25.16
C MET A 666 -4.18 -17.07 -25.60
N GLU A 667 -2.92 -16.64 -25.58
CA GLU A 667 -1.77 -17.51 -25.86
C GLU A 667 -1.67 -18.66 -24.85
N PHE A 668 -1.88 -18.37 -23.56
CA PHE A 668 -1.91 -19.40 -22.52
C PHE A 668 -3.02 -20.43 -22.74
N LEU A 669 -4.20 -20.02 -23.22
CA LEU A 669 -5.27 -20.98 -23.55
C LEU A 669 -4.91 -21.86 -24.76
N ALA A 670 -4.15 -21.32 -25.72
CA ALA A 670 -3.69 -22.07 -26.89
C ALA A 670 -2.53 -23.03 -26.59
N GLU A 671 -1.82 -22.85 -25.47
CA GLU A 671 -0.67 -23.67 -25.09
C GLU A 671 -1.03 -25.15 -24.84
N ASP A 672 -2.29 -25.44 -24.52
CA ASP A 672 -2.79 -26.81 -24.31
C ASP A 672 -3.16 -27.53 -25.62
N GLU A 673 -3.14 -26.84 -26.76
CA GLU A 673 -3.37 -27.46 -28.07
C GLU A 673 -2.26 -28.46 -28.41
N LEU A 674 -2.65 -29.63 -28.92
CA LEU A 674 -1.71 -30.71 -29.25
C LEU A 674 -1.02 -30.43 -30.59
N ILE A 675 0.30 -30.51 -30.59
CA ILE A 675 1.16 -30.38 -31.77
C ILE A 675 2.15 -31.54 -31.88
N GLU A 676 2.49 -31.88 -33.11
CA GLU A 676 3.41 -32.96 -33.42
C GLU A 676 4.86 -32.48 -33.33
N ILE A 677 5.69 -33.17 -32.56
CA ILE A 677 7.13 -32.93 -32.49
C ILE A 677 7.89 -34.16 -32.96
N VAL A 678 9.09 -33.93 -33.49
CA VAL A 678 10.08 -34.97 -33.80
C VAL A 678 11.22 -34.83 -32.79
N PRO A 679 11.29 -35.69 -31.75
CA PRO A 679 12.35 -35.64 -30.76
C PRO A 679 13.71 -35.96 -31.39
N ASN A 680 14.76 -35.33 -30.88
CA ASN A 680 16.16 -35.62 -31.22
C ASN A 680 16.86 -36.45 -30.13
N MET A 681 16.09 -36.96 -29.17
CA MET A 681 16.58 -37.76 -28.06
C MET A 681 15.67 -38.91 -27.72
N ARG A 682 16.21 -39.81 -26.90
CA ARG A 682 15.44 -40.81 -26.19
C ARG A 682 15.12 -40.29 -24.78
N MET A 683 13.84 -40.34 -24.41
CA MET A 683 13.36 -39.97 -23.06
C MET A 683 12.14 -40.81 -22.73
N ASP A 684 12.05 -41.29 -21.49
CA ASP A 684 10.90 -42.06 -21.04
C ASP A 684 9.64 -41.19 -20.92
N THR A 685 8.48 -41.81 -20.75
CA THR A 685 7.20 -41.11 -20.61
C THR A 685 7.24 -40.11 -19.45
N LEU A 686 6.83 -38.88 -19.73
CA LEU A 686 6.65 -37.83 -18.74
C LEU A 686 5.24 -37.92 -18.16
N ASN A 687 5.13 -38.32 -16.90
CA ASN A 687 3.85 -38.38 -16.20
C ASN A 687 3.55 -37.00 -15.60
N LEU A 688 2.58 -36.28 -16.17
CA LEU A 688 2.19 -34.94 -15.75
C LEU A 688 0.74 -34.90 -15.30
N ILE A 689 0.39 -33.85 -14.55
CA ILE A 689 -0.97 -33.64 -14.01
C ILE A 689 -2.03 -33.65 -15.12
N CYS A 690 -1.70 -33.14 -16.31
CA CYS A 690 -2.61 -33.02 -17.45
C CYS A 690 -2.57 -34.22 -18.42
N GLY A 691 -1.76 -35.24 -18.12
CA GLY A 691 -1.60 -36.42 -18.96
C GLY A 691 -0.17 -36.92 -19.04
N ASP A 692 -0.02 -38.15 -19.54
CA ASP A 692 1.28 -38.78 -19.77
C ASP A 692 1.72 -38.52 -21.22
N PHE A 693 2.95 -38.02 -21.42
CA PHE A 693 3.47 -37.67 -22.75
C PHE A 693 4.78 -38.40 -23.05
N GLY A 694 4.88 -38.99 -24.24
CA GLY A 694 5.96 -39.89 -24.60
C GLY A 694 5.52 -41.36 -24.53
N PRO A 695 6.46 -42.33 -24.54
CA PRO A 695 7.91 -42.17 -24.55
C PRO A 695 8.42 -41.50 -25.83
N PHE A 696 9.49 -40.72 -25.70
CA PHE A 696 10.10 -39.99 -26.81
C PHE A 696 11.25 -40.78 -27.40
N TYR A 697 11.20 -41.00 -28.71
CA TYR A 697 12.27 -41.64 -29.46
C TYR A 697 12.82 -40.70 -30.54
N PRO A 698 14.14 -40.71 -30.80
CA PRO A 698 14.72 -39.92 -31.87
C PRO A 698 14.03 -40.23 -33.20
N GLN A 699 13.69 -39.18 -33.96
CA GLN A 699 13.09 -39.29 -35.31
C GLN A 699 11.69 -39.95 -35.37
N ILE A 700 11.06 -40.23 -34.23
CA ILE A 700 9.68 -40.74 -34.18
C ILE A 700 8.76 -39.61 -33.73
N ALA A 701 7.84 -39.21 -34.59
CA ALA A 701 6.92 -38.13 -34.30
C ALA A 701 5.99 -38.47 -33.13
N THR A 702 5.78 -37.51 -32.22
CA THR A 702 4.99 -37.68 -30.99
C THR A 702 4.12 -36.43 -30.77
N GLN A 703 2.87 -36.63 -30.37
CA GLN A 703 1.95 -35.53 -30.04
C GLN A 703 2.18 -35.06 -28.59
N VAL A 704 2.35 -33.75 -28.43
CA VAL A 704 2.48 -33.11 -27.11
C VAL A 704 1.74 -31.77 -27.10
N PRO A 705 1.34 -31.25 -25.92
CA PRO A 705 0.84 -29.89 -25.81
C PRO A 705 1.88 -28.87 -26.30
N LEU A 706 1.41 -27.78 -26.88
CA LEU A 706 2.25 -26.74 -27.46
C LEU A 706 3.25 -26.15 -26.46
N TRP A 707 2.88 -25.97 -25.19
CA TRP A 707 3.81 -25.53 -24.16
C TRP A 707 4.99 -26.50 -23.97
N LEU A 708 4.73 -27.81 -24.06
CA LEU A 708 5.76 -28.85 -23.90
C LEU A 708 6.64 -28.92 -25.15
N ALA A 709 6.04 -28.80 -26.34
CA ALA A 709 6.77 -28.70 -27.61
C ALA A 709 7.76 -27.52 -27.59
N VAL A 710 7.28 -26.33 -27.20
CA VAL A 710 8.11 -25.12 -27.08
C VAL A 710 9.22 -25.30 -26.03
N ALA A 711 8.91 -25.89 -24.87
CA ALA A 711 9.89 -26.14 -23.82
C ALA A 711 11.00 -27.10 -24.26
N LEU A 712 10.67 -28.14 -25.03
CA LEU A 712 11.64 -29.08 -25.60
C LEU A 712 12.44 -28.41 -26.73
N LYS A 713 11.81 -27.64 -27.61
CA LYS A 713 12.49 -26.91 -28.70
C LYS A 713 13.52 -25.91 -28.17
N LYS A 714 13.19 -25.12 -27.14
CA LYS A 714 14.11 -24.17 -26.48
C LYS A 714 15.36 -24.83 -25.89
N ARG A 715 15.30 -26.13 -25.62
CA ARG A 715 16.43 -26.92 -25.09
C ARG A 715 17.19 -27.67 -26.21
N GLY A 716 16.84 -27.48 -27.48
CA GLY A 716 17.42 -28.19 -28.63
C GLY A 716 17.05 -29.67 -28.70
N LYS A 717 15.92 -30.05 -28.10
CA LYS A 717 15.56 -31.44 -27.80
C LYS A 717 14.61 -32.09 -28.82
N CYS A 718 13.97 -31.28 -29.66
CA CYS A 718 13.07 -31.72 -30.72
C CYS A 718 13.03 -30.68 -31.85
N THR A 719 12.52 -31.11 -32.99
CA THR A 719 12.06 -30.25 -34.09
C THR A 719 10.53 -30.23 -34.02
N ILE A 720 9.90 -29.06 -34.10
CA ILE A 720 8.44 -28.97 -34.11
C ILE A 720 7.97 -29.15 -35.54
N ARG A 721 6.99 -30.03 -35.77
CA ARG A 721 6.36 -30.15 -37.09
C ARG A 721 5.23 -29.11 -37.16
N PRO A 722 5.30 -28.11 -38.05
CA PRO A 722 4.24 -27.12 -38.14
C PRO A 722 2.91 -27.80 -38.52
N PRO A 723 1.77 -27.31 -38.01
CA PRO A 723 0.47 -27.85 -38.36
C PRO A 723 0.20 -27.78 -39.87
N GLU A 724 -0.52 -28.76 -40.43
CA GLU A 724 -0.74 -28.87 -41.89
C GLU A 724 -1.38 -27.62 -42.52
N TRP A 725 -2.29 -26.98 -41.79
CA TRP A 725 -2.95 -25.74 -42.23
C TRP A 725 -2.00 -24.54 -42.31
N MET A 726 -0.85 -24.58 -41.63
CA MET A 726 0.14 -23.50 -41.55
C MET A 726 1.17 -23.61 -42.69
N SER A 727 0.68 -23.68 -43.93
CA SER A 727 1.49 -23.76 -45.14
C SER A 727 0.95 -22.80 -46.21
N VAL A 728 1.83 -22.33 -47.10
CA VAL A 728 1.44 -21.39 -48.17
C VAL A 728 0.35 -21.98 -49.07
N GLU A 729 0.46 -23.26 -49.41
CA GLU A 729 -0.51 -23.99 -50.23
C GLU A 729 -1.91 -24.05 -49.62
N LYS A 730 -2.01 -24.10 -48.28
CA LYS A 730 -3.29 -24.18 -47.57
C LYS A 730 -3.84 -22.81 -47.17
N LEU A 731 -2.99 -21.85 -46.83
CA LEU A 731 -3.41 -20.50 -46.40
C LEU A 731 -3.84 -19.61 -47.56
N THR A 732 -3.22 -19.73 -48.73
CA THR A 732 -3.57 -18.94 -49.93
C THR A 732 -5.04 -19.11 -50.34
N PRO A 733 -5.57 -20.33 -50.55
CA PRO A 733 -6.98 -20.51 -50.90
C PRO A 733 -7.93 -20.11 -49.76
N VAL A 734 -7.50 -20.22 -48.49
CA VAL A 734 -8.29 -19.75 -47.34
C VAL A 734 -8.43 -18.23 -47.38
N LEU A 735 -7.36 -17.49 -47.65
CA LEU A 735 -7.40 -16.03 -47.76
C LEU A 735 -8.29 -15.56 -48.92
N GLU A 736 -8.19 -16.19 -50.09
CA GLU A 736 -9.06 -15.90 -51.25
C GLU A 736 -10.53 -16.14 -50.90
N ALA A 737 -10.85 -17.31 -50.37
CA ALA A 737 -12.22 -17.64 -49.97
C ALA A 737 -12.74 -16.80 -48.79
N GLU A 738 -11.87 -16.28 -47.93
CA GLU A 738 -12.22 -15.38 -46.83
C GLU A 738 -12.56 -13.97 -47.34
N ARG A 739 -11.95 -13.52 -48.44
CA ARG A 739 -12.26 -12.24 -49.10
C ARG A 739 -13.59 -12.28 -49.86
N ASP A 740 -13.87 -13.40 -50.52
CA ASP A 740 -15.06 -13.54 -51.39
C ASP A 740 -16.33 -13.93 -50.63
N SER A 741 -16.20 -14.60 -49.48
CA SER A 741 -17.35 -15.08 -48.69
C SER A 741 -17.76 -14.12 -47.57
N GLN A 742 -19.06 -14.05 -47.30
CA GLN A 742 -19.61 -13.39 -46.11
C GLN A 742 -19.44 -14.23 -44.83
N THR A 743 -19.11 -15.52 -44.94
CA THR A 743 -18.89 -16.41 -43.79
C THR A 743 -17.39 -16.58 -43.50
N PHE A 744 -17.05 -16.87 -42.24
CA PHE A 744 -15.68 -17.25 -41.87
C PHE A 744 -15.29 -18.60 -42.46
N GLN A 745 -14.10 -18.70 -43.04
CA GLN A 745 -13.56 -19.97 -43.53
C GLN A 745 -13.11 -20.86 -42.36
N PRO A 746 -13.05 -22.19 -42.53
CA PRO A 746 -12.60 -23.06 -41.45
C PRO A 746 -11.10 -22.89 -41.18
N LEU A 747 -10.76 -22.43 -39.98
CA LEU A 747 -9.41 -22.46 -39.39
C LEU A 747 -9.49 -22.97 -37.95
N PRO A 748 -8.40 -23.50 -37.38
CA PRO A 748 -8.36 -23.88 -35.97
C PRO A 748 -8.74 -22.73 -35.04
N PHE A 749 -9.37 -23.06 -33.91
CA PHE A 749 -9.89 -22.06 -32.99
C PHE A 749 -8.80 -21.09 -32.50
N HIS A 750 -7.59 -21.60 -32.24
CA HIS A 750 -6.43 -20.83 -31.77
C HIS A 750 -5.38 -20.55 -32.86
N TYR A 751 -5.78 -20.42 -34.14
CA TYR A 751 -4.81 -20.30 -35.24
C TYR A 751 -3.87 -19.09 -35.08
N VAL A 752 -4.32 -17.97 -34.51
CA VAL A 752 -3.48 -16.77 -34.31
C VAL A 752 -2.44 -17.03 -33.23
N GLU A 753 -2.88 -17.57 -32.09
CA GLU A 753 -2.05 -17.81 -30.92
C GLU A 753 -1.00 -18.90 -31.18
N ILE A 754 -1.41 -20.01 -31.80
CA ILE A 754 -0.50 -21.09 -32.23
C ILE A 754 0.55 -20.53 -33.20
N SER A 755 0.14 -19.75 -34.20
CA SER A 755 1.07 -19.17 -35.18
C SER A 755 2.13 -18.31 -34.52
N ARG A 756 1.72 -17.46 -33.58
CA ARG A 756 2.63 -16.55 -32.87
C ARG A 756 3.64 -17.31 -32.02
N LEU A 757 3.20 -18.30 -31.25
CA LEU A 757 4.07 -19.15 -30.43
C LEU A 757 5.09 -19.91 -31.30
N LEU A 758 4.68 -20.37 -32.49
CA LEU A 758 5.57 -21.03 -33.44
C LEU A 758 6.53 -20.07 -34.13
N PHE A 759 6.12 -18.86 -34.50
CA PHE A 759 7.04 -17.86 -35.06
C PHE A 759 8.13 -17.44 -34.07
N ASP A 760 7.78 -17.33 -32.78
CA ASP A 760 8.72 -16.91 -31.73
C ASP A 760 9.69 -18.01 -31.30
N HIS A 761 9.32 -19.29 -31.46
CA HIS A 761 10.06 -20.41 -30.88
C HIS A 761 10.48 -21.52 -31.86
N ALA A 762 9.88 -21.58 -33.04
CA ALA A 762 10.08 -22.64 -34.04
C ALA A 762 10.35 -22.09 -35.45
N ARG A 763 10.94 -20.90 -35.55
CA ARG A 763 11.20 -20.20 -36.81
C ARG A 763 11.90 -21.05 -37.88
N GLU A 764 12.85 -21.88 -37.46
CA GLU A 764 13.64 -22.73 -38.36
C GLU A 764 12.88 -23.93 -38.90
N ASP A 765 11.75 -24.28 -38.28
CA ASP A 765 10.96 -25.47 -38.61
C ASP A 765 9.81 -25.17 -39.60
N ILE A 766 9.57 -23.89 -39.92
CA ILE A 766 8.48 -23.43 -40.78
C ILE A 766 9.04 -23.10 -42.17
N GLN A 767 8.55 -23.82 -43.18
CA GLN A 767 8.86 -23.53 -44.58
C GLN A 767 8.23 -22.20 -45.01
N ASP A 768 9.00 -21.34 -45.70
CA ASP A 768 8.56 -20.04 -46.21
C ASP A 768 7.89 -19.15 -45.15
N MET A 769 8.48 -19.12 -43.94
CA MET A 769 7.96 -18.40 -42.75
C MET A 769 7.47 -16.98 -43.05
N TYR A 770 8.20 -16.20 -43.84
CA TYR A 770 7.82 -14.82 -44.16
C TYR A 770 6.49 -14.76 -44.93
N MET A 771 6.29 -15.68 -45.89
CA MET A 771 5.06 -15.78 -46.67
C MET A 771 3.91 -16.27 -45.80
N VAL A 772 4.14 -17.31 -44.99
CA VAL A 772 3.15 -17.84 -44.04
C VAL A 772 2.70 -16.78 -43.04
N ARG A 773 3.64 -16.01 -42.47
CA ARG A 773 3.32 -14.90 -41.56
C ARG A 773 2.49 -13.82 -42.24
N SER A 774 2.88 -13.42 -43.45
CA SER A 774 2.12 -12.42 -44.24
C SER A 774 0.69 -12.90 -44.50
N LEU A 775 0.50 -14.15 -44.92
CA LEU A 775 -0.83 -14.72 -45.18
C LEU A 775 -1.70 -14.77 -43.93
N ILE A 776 -1.13 -15.10 -42.76
CA ILE A 776 -1.87 -15.14 -41.49
C ILE A 776 -2.24 -13.72 -41.03
N GLU A 777 -1.35 -12.75 -41.20
CA GLU A 777 -1.63 -11.33 -40.92
C GLU A 777 -2.75 -10.81 -41.84
N ASP A 778 -2.70 -11.13 -43.14
CA ASP A 778 -3.75 -10.78 -44.11
C ASP A 778 -5.11 -11.42 -43.76
N ILE A 779 -5.13 -12.71 -43.41
CA ILE A 779 -6.36 -13.42 -43.00
C ILE A 779 -6.95 -12.77 -41.74
N LYS A 780 -6.10 -12.48 -40.74
CA LYS A 780 -6.51 -11.83 -39.49
C LYS A 780 -7.12 -10.46 -39.77
N ASP A 781 -6.53 -9.68 -40.67
CA ASP A 781 -7.03 -8.36 -41.02
C ASP A 781 -8.37 -8.46 -41.77
N VAL A 782 -8.51 -9.37 -42.73
CA VAL A 782 -9.81 -9.62 -43.42
C VAL A 782 -10.89 -10.03 -42.41
N ARG A 783 -10.57 -10.92 -41.48
CA ARG A 783 -11.53 -11.38 -40.44
C ARG A 783 -11.88 -10.30 -39.44
N PHE A 784 -10.93 -9.43 -39.10
CA PHE A 784 -11.20 -8.28 -38.23
C PHE A 784 -12.21 -7.31 -38.87
N HIS A 785 -12.02 -6.97 -40.14
CA HIS A 785 -12.96 -6.13 -40.89
C HIS A 785 -14.34 -6.79 -41.05
N LYS A 786 -14.37 -8.10 -41.31
CA LYS A 786 -15.61 -8.88 -41.40
C LYS A 786 -16.37 -8.91 -40.06
N THR A 787 -15.66 -9.06 -38.95
CA THR A 787 -16.23 -9.03 -37.60
C THR A 787 -16.87 -7.67 -37.29
N GLY A 788 -16.18 -6.56 -37.62
CA GLY A 788 -16.71 -5.21 -37.44
C GLY A 788 -17.98 -4.96 -38.29
N THR A 789 -17.93 -5.31 -39.58
CA THR A 789 -19.07 -5.14 -40.49
C THR A 789 -20.28 -6.00 -40.09
N GLY A 790 -20.03 -7.23 -39.63
CA GLY A 790 -21.08 -8.12 -39.13
C GLY A 790 -21.81 -7.59 -37.90
N LEU A 791 -21.10 -6.93 -36.98
CA LEU A 791 -21.71 -6.27 -35.82
C LEU A 791 -22.59 -5.08 -36.22
N GLU A 792 -22.21 -4.31 -37.24
CA GLU A 792 -23.04 -3.20 -37.75
C GLU A 792 -24.36 -3.70 -38.34
N ILE A 793 -24.36 -4.84 -39.03
CA ILE A 793 -25.59 -5.45 -39.58
C ILE A 793 -26.55 -5.86 -38.46
N ILE A 794 -26.04 -6.47 -37.39
CA ILE A 794 -26.82 -6.87 -36.20
C ILE A 794 -27.52 -5.68 -35.54
N THR A 795 -26.92 -4.48 -35.57
CA THR A 795 -27.55 -3.28 -35.01
C THR A 795 -28.70 -2.72 -35.87
N LYS A 796 -28.72 -3.02 -37.16
CA LYS A 796 -29.71 -2.48 -38.12
C LYS A 796 -30.91 -3.40 -38.33
N GLU A 797 -30.68 -4.70 -38.42
CA GLU A 797 -31.75 -5.70 -38.55
C GLU A 797 -32.05 -6.23 -37.16
N ARG A 798 -33.29 -6.12 -36.66
CA ARG A 798 -33.72 -6.60 -35.34
C ARG A 798 -33.72 -8.15 -35.24
N THR A 799 -32.61 -8.78 -35.59
CA THR A 799 -32.39 -10.23 -35.54
C THR A 799 -32.11 -10.69 -34.12
N SER A 800 -32.92 -11.63 -33.63
CA SER A 800 -32.89 -12.11 -32.24
C SER A 800 -31.84 -13.19 -31.95
N ALA A 801 -31.17 -13.72 -32.98
CA ALA A 801 -30.11 -14.70 -32.84
C ALA A 801 -29.19 -14.71 -34.07
N LEU A 802 -27.87 -14.74 -33.86
CA LEU A 802 -26.88 -14.83 -34.94
C LEU A 802 -25.95 -16.03 -34.72
N ARG A 803 -25.95 -16.97 -35.68
CA ARG A 803 -25.12 -18.19 -35.62
C ARG A 803 -23.84 -17.98 -36.42
N LEU A 804 -22.76 -17.55 -35.76
CA LEU A 804 -21.42 -17.49 -36.35
C LEU A 804 -20.77 -18.88 -36.31
N LYS A 805 -20.46 -19.44 -37.47
CA LYS A 805 -19.65 -20.65 -37.59
C LYS A 805 -18.19 -20.26 -37.87
N HIS A 806 -17.24 -21.07 -37.40
CA HIS A 806 -15.79 -20.92 -37.65
C HIS A 806 -15.14 -19.65 -37.08
N LEU A 807 -15.71 -19.12 -35.99
CA LEU A 807 -15.14 -18.01 -35.22
C LEU A 807 -13.88 -18.48 -34.47
N SER A 808 -12.79 -17.72 -34.53
CA SER A 808 -11.58 -17.99 -33.76
C SER A 808 -11.65 -17.45 -32.34
N ALA A 809 -10.73 -17.88 -31.49
CA ALA A 809 -10.60 -17.47 -30.12
C ALA A 809 -10.36 -15.94 -30.02
N MET A 810 -9.48 -15.39 -30.87
CA MET A 810 -9.23 -13.95 -30.96
C MET A 810 -10.50 -13.17 -31.33
N GLU A 811 -11.24 -13.60 -32.35
CA GLU A 811 -12.47 -12.92 -32.81
C GLU A 811 -13.57 -13.00 -31.72
N ALA A 812 -13.74 -14.16 -31.09
CA ALA A 812 -14.66 -14.33 -29.97
C ALA A 812 -14.30 -13.40 -28.81
N ASN A 813 -13.01 -13.24 -28.51
CA ASN A 813 -12.53 -12.38 -27.45
C ASN A 813 -12.73 -10.88 -27.75
N LEU A 814 -12.61 -10.46 -29.01
CA LEU A 814 -12.90 -9.10 -29.45
C LEU A 814 -14.38 -8.73 -29.31
N VAL A 815 -15.28 -9.67 -29.66
CA VAL A 815 -16.73 -9.45 -29.66
C VAL A 815 -17.35 -9.62 -28.27
N ARG A 816 -16.71 -10.40 -27.39
CA ARG A 816 -17.23 -10.75 -26.06
C ARG A 816 -17.73 -9.55 -25.25
N PRO A 817 -16.96 -8.47 -25.02
CA PRO A 817 -17.41 -7.36 -24.16
C PRO A 817 -18.67 -6.67 -24.68
N PHE A 818 -18.82 -6.58 -26.01
CA PHE A 818 -20.01 -6.00 -26.64
C PHE A 818 -21.22 -6.91 -26.45
N VAL A 819 -21.08 -8.20 -26.75
CA VAL A 819 -22.20 -9.16 -26.70
C VAL A 819 -22.67 -9.42 -25.28
N THR A 820 -21.78 -9.61 -24.30
CA THR A 820 -22.21 -9.80 -22.91
C THR A 820 -22.91 -8.55 -22.37
N LYS A 821 -22.40 -7.35 -22.65
CA LYS A 821 -23.05 -6.10 -22.22
C LYS A 821 -24.42 -5.90 -22.88
N ALA A 822 -24.55 -6.24 -24.17
CA ALA A 822 -25.82 -6.18 -24.87
C ALA A 822 -26.84 -7.17 -24.26
N LEU A 823 -26.43 -8.42 -24.03
CA LEU A 823 -27.29 -9.46 -23.44
C LEU A 823 -27.69 -9.14 -21.99
N GLU A 824 -26.79 -8.59 -21.18
CA GLU A 824 -27.10 -8.09 -19.83
C GLU A 824 -28.13 -6.97 -19.87
N THR A 825 -28.02 -6.06 -20.85
CA THR A 825 -28.98 -4.98 -21.03
C THR A 825 -30.35 -5.51 -21.46
N PHE A 826 -30.38 -6.46 -22.40
CA PHE A 826 -31.61 -7.16 -22.79
C PHE A 826 -32.24 -7.91 -21.62
N SER A 827 -31.43 -8.60 -20.81
CA SER A 827 -31.88 -9.31 -19.61
C SER A 827 -32.52 -8.33 -18.61
N LYS A 828 -31.87 -7.19 -18.32
CA LYS A 828 -32.41 -6.13 -17.45
C LYS A 828 -33.73 -5.54 -17.96
N LEU A 829 -33.89 -5.42 -19.28
CA LEU A 829 -35.10 -4.89 -19.90
C LEU A 829 -36.26 -5.90 -19.94
N HIS A 830 -35.98 -7.21 -19.84
CA HIS A 830 -37.00 -8.26 -19.77
C HIS A 830 -37.36 -8.67 -18.32
N SER A 831 -36.65 -8.17 -17.31
CA SER A 831 -36.99 -8.39 -15.90
C SER A 831 -38.36 -7.78 -15.57
N PRO A 832 -39.34 -8.55 -15.06
CA PRO A 832 -40.70 -8.09 -14.78
C PRO A 832 -40.84 -6.99 -13.72
N GLU A 833 -39.75 -6.55 -13.10
CA GLU A 833 -39.74 -5.65 -11.94
C GLU A 833 -39.85 -4.16 -12.29
N LEU A 834 -39.90 -3.80 -13.58
CA LEU A 834 -39.88 -2.41 -14.06
C LEU A 834 -41.19 -1.88 -14.68
N ILE A 835 -42.35 -2.49 -14.38
CA ILE A 835 -43.66 -1.87 -14.66
C ILE A 835 -44.34 -1.50 -13.34
N GLN A 836 -43.89 -0.41 -12.71
CA GLN A 836 -44.71 0.31 -11.73
C GLN A 836 -45.49 1.39 -12.49
N ASP A 837 -46.77 1.12 -12.74
CA ASP A 837 -47.74 2.06 -13.29
C ASP A 837 -48.17 3.04 -12.17
N PRO A 838 -47.95 4.37 -12.25
CA PRO A 838 -48.19 5.33 -11.16
C PRO A 838 -49.68 5.62 -10.85
N GLY A 839 -50.62 4.77 -11.27
CA GLY A 839 -52.05 5.11 -11.36
C GLY A 839 -53.04 4.26 -10.57
N ARG A 840 -52.63 3.32 -9.70
CA ARG A 840 -53.61 2.42 -9.03
C ARG A 840 -53.70 2.62 -7.52
N VAL A 841 -54.77 3.29 -7.09
CA VAL A 841 -55.22 3.42 -5.69
C VAL A 841 -55.52 2.01 -5.11
N PRO A 842 -55.10 1.69 -3.87
CA PRO A 842 -55.33 0.37 -3.29
C PRO A 842 -56.73 0.24 -2.69
N THR A 843 -57.57 -0.60 -3.29
CA THR A 843 -58.86 -1.02 -2.73
C THR A 843 -58.65 -2.09 -1.67
N ARG A 844 -59.15 -1.82 -0.45
CA ARG A 844 -59.22 -2.75 0.69
C ARG A 844 -59.98 -4.05 0.36
N GLN A 845 -59.48 -5.19 0.86
CA GLN A 845 -60.24 -6.31 1.46
C GLN A 845 -59.28 -7.48 1.88
N PRO A 846 -59.69 -8.45 2.73
CA PRO A 846 -59.94 -8.35 4.17
C PRO A 846 -59.07 -9.33 5.01
N GLN A 847 -59.03 -9.12 6.33
CA GLN A 847 -58.34 -9.95 7.32
C GLN A 847 -58.83 -11.41 7.33
N ALA A 848 -57.89 -12.36 7.22
CA ALA A 848 -58.13 -13.78 7.46
C ALA A 848 -57.90 -14.14 8.94
N ALA A 849 -58.83 -14.92 9.48
CA ALA A 849 -59.06 -15.13 10.90
C ALA A 849 -58.04 -16.04 11.60
N ASN A 850 -57.81 -15.67 12.85
CA ASN A 850 -57.10 -16.36 13.90
C ASN A 850 -57.79 -17.71 14.28
N ARG A 851 -57.08 -18.84 14.23
CA ARG A 851 -57.50 -20.07 14.93
C ARG A 851 -56.30 -20.80 15.54
N GLY A 852 -56.22 -20.68 16.86
CA GLY A 852 -55.31 -21.43 17.71
C GLY A 852 -55.73 -22.89 17.95
N GLN A 853 -54.82 -23.57 18.65
CA GLN A 853 -54.77 -24.99 18.98
C GLN A 853 -56.08 -25.60 19.54
N ARG A 854 -56.37 -26.84 19.15
CA ARG A 854 -57.13 -27.80 19.97
C ARG A 854 -56.33 -29.09 20.15
N ARG A 855 -56.18 -29.48 21.43
CA ARG A 855 -55.60 -30.73 21.94
C ARG A 855 -56.49 -31.95 21.63
N PRO A 856 -55.94 -33.18 21.70
CA PRO A 856 -56.59 -34.40 21.24
C PRO A 856 -57.43 -35.07 22.32
N LEU A 857 -58.41 -35.87 21.90
CA LEU A 857 -59.02 -36.94 22.69
C LEU A 857 -58.90 -38.25 21.90
N LYS A 858 -58.44 -39.28 22.61
CA LYS A 858 -58.13 -40.65 22.17
C LYS A 858 -59.37 -41.38 21.63
N ASP A 859 -59.15 -42.34 20.74
CA ASP A 859 -59.34 -43.75 21.09
C ASP A 859 -58.64 -44.71 20.12
N ARG A 860 -58.05 -45.75 20.74
CA ARG A 860 -57.29 -46.92 20.24
C ARG A 860 -55.82 -46.73 19.90
#